data_AF-A0A2V3ZSU8-F1
#
_entry.id   AF-A0A2V3ZSU8-F1
#
_cell.length_a   1.000
_cell.length_b   1.000
_cell.length_c   1.000
_cell.angle_alpha   90.00
_cell.angle_beta   90.00
_cell.angle_gamma   90.00
#
_symmetry.space_group_name_H-M   'P 1'
#
loop_
_entity.id
_entity.type
_entity.pdbx_description
1 polymer ?
#
loop_
_entity_poly.entity_id
_entity_poly.type
_entity_poly.pdbx_seq_one_letter_code
_entity_poly.pdbx_strand_id
1 'polypeptide(L)'
;MRFSTLLRLKSFIGLAYLLFNANLIFAQETVRDEFGLRRYDNNDGTQNWSTNWIESNDSNGATGGRIQVNGSRLRFEDISRNSQWVKRTFNLNSVGATSASLRFNWETVRLDQSGGSGEELNVQVSSALNGPFVTIGSFKGTQNGVFNLDISAYISSNTTVRFINTNTLSWGDWEPNEYVFIDNLEISYSTDATLSPCANGSDNIWTENFEGINQGWSVSNNGQGTIGVRNYPQNGSGGSGLVATDVDNVAIWTSNTINISDYKDVKVNMDIGSWFDSGGNSLETNDYIEVLYSLDGAGFVRFQSNPYFTDDVIPVKSCAGVFNGSSLVLRVRMRNTYTDEHHYIDNIVVSGTSTSSAPPVITASGDQSFCTGDPQISVVESISITDPDVTDTTLEEMSIQISGGYVSGEDVLSLSGSQANISSSWDVSSGKITLTGPATFAEFEAAISAVMYSNSNASPSLGERTFTITLQQANFLAQTGHFYEFVPDVGIRWDDARDAAALRSYYGLQGYLATLTSQEESDLAGSQINGAGWIGASDAAVEGEWRWVTGPESGTVFWNGTAGGSSPNWAFWNTGEPNQAGNEDYAHITDPTVGIDGSWNDLSITGADSGVYQPKGYIVEYGGMAGDPTLQISASTKITVNTIPVPFGIYHE
;
A
#
# COMPACT_ATOMS: atom_id res chain seq x y z
N MET A 1 15.42 -13.31 -50.91
CA MET A 1 16.85 -13.38 -50.55
C MET A 1 17.31 -11.97 -50.21
N ARG A 2 17.44 -11.68 -48.90
CA ARG A 2 18.21 -10.64 -48.16
C ARG A 2 18.47 -9.23 -48.77
N PHE A 3 18.57 -8.11 -48.04
CA PHE A 3 18.16 -7.55 -46.73
C PHE A 3 18.92 -6.19 -46.61
N SER A 4 18.53 -5.34 -45.64
CA SER A 4 19.27 -4.16 -45.08
C SER A 4 19.13 -2.85 -45.88
N THR A 5 18.81 -1.69 -45.30
CA THR A 5 18.90 -1.25 -43.89
C THR A 5 17.93 -0.07 -43.70
N LEU A 6 16.92 -0.22 -42.84
CA LEU A 6 16.12 0.91 -42.33
C LEU A 6 15.99 0.71 -40.83
N LEU A 7 17.02 1.14 -40.11
CA LEU A 7 17.00 1.28 -38.66
C LEU A 7 16.11 2.50 -38.34
N ARG A 8 14.81 2.27 -38.13
CA ARG A 8 13.98 3.19 -37.32
C ARG A 8 14.13 2.76 -35.88
N LEU A 9 15.05 3.40 -35.16
CA LEU A 9 15.08 3.37 -33.71
C LEU A 9 13.88 4.19 -33.19
N LYS A 10 12.73 3.54 -33.00
CA LYS A 10 11.67 4.03 -32.11
C LYS A 10 11.70 3.11 -30.90
N SER A 11 12.37 3.53 -29.83
CA SER A 11 12.22 2.89 -28.52
C SER A 11 12.32 3.96 -27.44
N PHE A 12 11.42 3.80 -26.46
CA PHE A 12 11.32 4.52 -25.19
C PHE A 12 10.76 5.94 -25.21
N ILE A 13 9.46 6.06 -25.49
CA ILE A 13 8.62 6.93 -24.66
C ILE A 13 8.28 6.08 -23.43
N GLY A 14 9.19 6.09 -22.45
CA GLY A 14 8.86 5.67 -21.10
C GLY A 14 7.88 6.69 -20.55
N LEU A 15 6.64 6.25 -20.40
CA LEU A 15 5.59 6.96 -19.69
C LEU A 15 6.06 7.06 -18.23
N ALA A 16 6.67 8.18 -17.87
CA ALA A 16 6.94 8.51 -16.48
C ALA A 16 5.60 8.82 -15.82
N TYR A 17 4.90 7.76 -15.37
CA TYR A 17 3.89 7.91 -14.33
C TYR A 17 4.61 8.46 -13.11
N LEU A 18 4.45 9.76 -12.85
CA LEU A 18 4.68 10.33 -11.54
C LEU A 18 3.72 9.61 -10.60
N LEU A 19 4.22 8.60 -9.89
CA LEU A 19 3.64 8.19 -8.63
C LEU A 19 3.74 9.41 -7.71
N PHE A 20 2.66 10.17 -7.64
CA PHE A 20 2.43 11.10 -6.55
C PHE A 20 2.18 10.23 -5.31
N ASN A 21 3.27 9.76 -4.70
CA ASN A 21 3.22 9.33 -3.31
C ASN A 21 2.90 10.60 -2.53
N ALA A 22 1.61 10.83 -2.26
CA ALA A 22 1.18 11.71 -1.21
C ALA A 22 1.56 11.06 0.13
N ASN A 23 2.86 11.02 0.41
CA ASN A 23 3.29 11.11 1.79
C ASN A 23 2.74 12.45 2.25
N LEU A 24 1.71 12.44 3.09
CA LEU A 24 1.48 13.54 4.02
C LEU A 24 2.68 13.54 4.98
N ILE A 25 3.83 14.00 4.47
CA ILE A 25 4.90 14.54 5.28
C ILE A 25 4.22 15.71 5.98
N PHE A 26 3.97 15.61 7.28
CA PHE A 26 3.72 16.82 8.06
C PHE A 26 4.96 17.68 7.84
N ALA A 27 4.77 18.76 7.08
CA ALA A 27 5.87 19.55 6.57
C ALA A 27 6.71 20.02 7.75
N GLN A 28 8.00 19.69 7.74
CA GLN A 28 8.95 20.34 8.61
C GLN A 28 8.89 21.84 8.28
N GLU A 29 8.48 22.66 9.24
CA GLU A 29 8.34 24.09 9.04
C GLU A 29 9.74 24.73 8.96
N THR A 30 9.90 25.73 8.10
CA THR A 30 11.20 26.33 7.79
C THR A 30 11.12 27.84 7.75
N VAL A 31 12.19 28.50 8.20
CA VAL A 31 12.55 29.84 7.73
C VAL A 31 13.80 29.73 6.86
N ARG A 32 13.72 30.21 5.62
CA ARG A 32 14.75 30.00 4.60
C ARG A 32 15.07 31.26 3.81
N ASP A 33 16.31 31.36 3.37
CA ASP A 33 16.77 32.28 2.31
C ASP A 33 17.70 31.52 1.36
N GLU A 34 17.27 31.37 0.12
CA GLU A 34 18.02 30.78 -0.99
C GLU A 34 18.89 31.82 -1.70
N PHE A 35 18.84 33.09 -1.27
CA PHE A 35 19.55 34.22 -1.86
C PHE A 35 19.32 34.39 -3.37
N GLY A 36 18.21 33.85 -3.90
CA GLY A 36 17.84 33.92 -5.32
C GLY A 36 17.56 35.36 -5.79
N LEU A 37 17.26 36.26 -4.86
CA LEU A 37 17.11 37.70 -5.10
C LEU A 37 18.20 38.48 -4.37
N ARG A 38 18.74 39.53 -5.02
CA ARG A 38 19.71 40.45 -4.39
C ARG A 38 19.04 41.40 -3.39
N ARG A 39 18.49 40.84 -2.31
CA ARG A 39 17.74 41.55 -1.26
C ARG A 39 18.02 40.93 0.10
N TYR A 40 17.84 41.72 1.16
CA TYR A 40 18.03 41.29 2.56
C TYR A 40 16.72 40.97 3.29
N ASP A 41 15.59 41.26 2.67
CA ASP A 41 14.24 40.95 3.16
C ASP A 41 13.63 39.72 2.47
N ASN A 42 14.41 38.94 1.72
CA ASN A 42 13.93 37.76 1.00
C ASN A 42 13.57 36.63 1.98
N ASN A 43 12.48 35.90 1.71
CA ASN A 43 12.01 34.77 2.51
C ASN A 43 11.54 33.66 1.57
N ASP A 44 12.16 32.49 1.66
CA ASP A 44 11.86 31.32 0.81
C ASP A 44 11.35 30.12 1.63
N GLY A 45 11.18 30.29 2.95
CA GLY A 45 10.70 29.26 3.87
C GLY A 45 9.17 29.21 3.98
N THR A 46 8.65 28.27 4.77
CA THR A 46 7.22 28.19 5.09
C THR A 46 6.76 29.32 6.03
N GLN A 47 7.70 29.94 6.76
CA GLN A 47 7.50 31.18 7.51
C GLN A 47 8.49 32.26 7.10
N ASN A 48 8.13 33.52 7.41
CA ASN A 48 9.02 34.67 7.22
C ASN A 48 9.97 34.84 8.41
N TRP A 49 11.20 35.24 8.13
CA TRP A 49 12.14 35.70 9.15
C TRP A 49 11.58 36.91 9.90
N SER A 50 11.88 37.03 11.20
CA SER A 50 11.41 38.15 12.01
C SER A 50 12.12 39.47 11.71
N THR A 51 13.25 39.41 10.99
CA THR A 51 14.08 40.55 10.62
C THR A 51 14.65 40.35 9.21
N ASN A 52 14.97 41.47 8.55
CA ASN A 52 15.86 41.45 7.39
C ASN A 52 17.28 41.02 7.84
N TRP A 53 18.13 40.64 6.89
CA TRP A 53 19.58 40.61 7.17
C TRP A 53 20.06 42.00 7.58
N ILE A 54 20.79 42.04 8.70
CA ILE A 54 21.37 43.27 9.27
C ILE A 54 22.87 43.12 9.27
N GLU A 55 23.56 44.12 8.73
CA GLU A 55 25.02 44.20 8.73
C GLU A 55 25.56 45.15 9.78
N SER A 56 26.87 45.08 10.00
CA SER A 56 27.62 46.11 10.71
C SER A 56 28.95 46.37 10.04
N ASN A 57 29.38 47.63 10.11
CA ASN A 57 30.62 48.13 9.52
C ASN A 57 30.76 47.82 8.01
N ASP A 58 29.64 47.85 7.31
CA ASP A 58 29.53 47.68 5.86
C ASP A 58 28.39 48.55 5.28
N SER A 59 28.01 48.32 4.03
CA SER A 59 27.06 49.13 3.25
C SER A 59 25.61 49.06 3.74
N ASN A 60 25.28 48.08 4.58
CA ASN A 60 23.92 47.81 5.08
C ASN A 60 22.92 47.54 3.95
N GLY A 61 23.38 46.86 2.88
CA GLY A 61 22.56 46.61 1.69
C GLY A 61 23.05 45.46 0.82
N ALA A 62 22.11 44.68 0.28
CA ALA A 62 22.36 43.40 -0.42
C ALA A 62 23.13 43.47 -1.75
N THR A 63 23.46 44.66 -2.26
CA THR A 63 23.96 44.86 -3.63
C THR A 63 25.37 45.42 -3.72
N GLY A 64 26.01 45.73 -2.59
CA GLY A 64 27.36 46.30 -2.56
C GLY A 64 28.01 46.15 -1.19
N GLY A 65 29.29 46.48 -1.11
CA GLY A 65 30.06 46.27 0.11
C GLY A 65 30.78 44.92 0.16
N ARG A 66 31.35 44.65 1.33
CA ARG A 66 32.17 43.46 1.64
C ARG A 66 31.32 42.21 1.83
N ILE A 67 30.10 42.39 2.32
CA ILE A 67 29.03 41.41 2.42
C ILE A 67 27.93 41.82 1.43
N GLN A 68 27.55 40.92 0.52
CA GLN A 68 26.49 41.19 -0.46
C GLN A 68 25.91 39.90 -1.03
N VAL A 69 24.72 39.97 -1.63
CA VAL A 69 24.19 38.86 -2.43
C VAL A 69 24.73 38.96 -3.85
N ASN A 70 25.48 37.95 -4.28
CA ASN A 70 26.11 37.89 -5.60
C ASN A 70 26.03 36.47 -6.18
N GLY A 71 25.51 36.35 -7.41
CA GLY A 71 25.38 35.05 -8.09
C GLY A 71 24.49 34.07 -7.34
N SER A 72 23.38 34.57 -6.77
CA SER A 72 22.43 33.83 -5.93
C SER A 72 23.02 33.24 -4.64
N ARG A 73 24.07 33.85 -4.09
CA ARG A 73 24.70 33.44 -2.83
C ARG A 73 25.08 34.66 -1.99
N LEU A 74 25.03 34.53 -0.67
CA LEU A 74 25.58 35.54 0.23
C LEU A 74 27.10 35.44 0.22
N ARG A 75 27.78 36.49 -0.25
CA ARG A 75 29.23 36.53 -0.44
C ARG A 75 29.88 37.50 0.54
N PHE A 76 30.94 37.04 1.18
CA PHE A 76 31.87 37.80 2.01
C PHE A 76 33.20 37.98 1.25
N GLU A 77 33.80 39.16 1.32
CA GLU A 77 35.09 39.53 0.71
C GLU A 77 35.80 40.58 1.58
N ASP A 78 37.13 40.51 1.72
CA ASP A 78 37.94 41.54 2.41
C ASP A 78 37.44 41.84 3.85
N ILE A 79 37.10 40.78 4.60
CA ILE A 79 36.54 40.88 5.96
C ILE A 79 37.63 41.09 6.99
N SER A 80 37.52 42.17 7.77
CA SER A 80 38.41 42.44 8.90
C SER A 80 37.92 41.75 10.17
N ARG A 81 38.86 41.23 10.97
CA ARG A 81 38.56 40.48 12.20
C ARG A 81 37.78 41.34 13.19
N ASN A 82 36.75 40.76 13.79
CA ASN A 82 35.83 41.39 14.73
C ASN A 82 35.17 42.69 14.23
N SER A 83 35.10 42.91 12.91
CA SER A 83 34.58 44.16 12.32
C SER A 83 33.28 43.96 11.56
N GLN A 84 33.32 43.32 10.39
CA GLN A 84 32.14 43.07 9.57
C GLN A 84 31.42 41.82 10.06
N TRP A 85 30.09 41.93 10.17
CA TRP A 85 29.23 40.79 10.42
C TRP A 85 27.87 41.01 9.78
N VAL A 86 27.17 39.91 9.55
CA VAL A 86 25.78 39.91 9.12
C VAL A 86 24.99 38.92 9.97
N LYS A 87 23.79 39.31 10.38
CA LYS A 87 22.93 38.48 11.24
C LYS A 87 21.48 38.51 10.80
N ARG A 88 20.73 37.49 11.19
CA ARG A 88 19.28 37.42 11.02
C ARG A 88 18.63 36.69 12.18
N THR A 89 17.42 37.12 12.53
CA THR A 89 16.69 36.66 13.71
C THR A 89 15.32 36.09 13.33
N PHE A 90 14.95 35.01 14.02
CA PHE A 90 13.60 34.44 14.01
C PHE A 90 13.09 34.16 15.43
N ASN A 91 11.80 34.39 15.64
CA ASN A 91 11.11 34.14 16.90
C ASN A 91 10.55 32.71 16.94
N LEU A 92 11.39 31.75 17.32
CA LEU A 92 11.01 30.34 17.44
C LEU A 92 9.96 30.10 18.54
N ASN A 93 9.88 30.96 19.56
CA ASN A 93 8.83 30.86 20.58
C ASN A 93 7.44 31.20 20.03
N SER A 94 7.33 32.14 19.09
CA SER A 94 6.02 32.58 18.55
C SER A 94 5.30 31.51 17.74
N VAL A 95 6.07 30.55 17.22
CA VAL A 95 5.56 29.39 16.49
C VAL A 95 5.46 28.16 17.40
N GLY A 96 5.85 28.24 18.67
CA GLY A 96 5.82 27.10 19.59
C GLY A 96 6.85 26.02 19.23
N ALA A 97 8.02 26.40 18.71
CA ALA A 97 9.04 25.44 18.31
C ALA A 97 9.60 24.68 19.52
N THR A 98 9.72 23.36 19.39
CA THR A 98 10.28 22.44 20.40
C THR A 98 11.61 21.84 19.97
N SER A 99 11.91 21.86 18.68
CA SER A 99 13.23 21.54 18.12
C SER A 99 13.57 22.47 16.96
N ALA A 100 14.85 22.67 16.71
CA ALA A 100 15.34 23.49 15.61
C ALA A 100 16.72 23.02 15.11
N SER A 101 16.92 22.98 13.79
CA SER A 101 18.20 22.69 13.15
C SER A 101 18.57 23.80 12.17
N LEU A 102 19.82 24.25 12.20
CA LEU A 102 20.38 25.21 11.26
C LEU A 102 21.14 24.49 10.16
N ARG A 103 20.79 24.75 8.90
CA ARG A 103 21.43 24.17 7.72
C ARG A 103 21.75 25.23 6.67
N PHE A 104 22.89 25.11 6.00
CA PHE A 104 23.24 25.90 4.81
C PHE A 104 24.39 25.26 4.03
N ASN A 105 24.49 25.59 2.75
CA ASN A 105 25.64 25.28 1.91
C ASN A 105 26.69 26.39 2.07
N TRP A 106 27.98 26.04 2.02
CA TRP A 106 29.05 27.02 2.11
C TRP A 106 30.25 26.67 1.22
N GLU A 107 30.99 27.70 0.79
CA GLU A 107 32.25 27.59 0.03
C GLU A 107 33.22 28.68 0.51
N THR A 108 34.43 28.31 0.90
CA THR A 108 35.54 29.23 1.17
C THR A 108 36.55 29.18 0.02
N VAL A 109 37.08 30.34 -0.34
CA VAL A 109 38.02 30.52 -1.44
C VAL A 109 39.21 31.29 -0.93
N ARG A 110 40.35 30.59 -0.84
CA ARG A 110 41.69 31.12 -0.57
C ARG A 110 41.97 31.64 0.83
N LEU A 111 41.03 31.55 1.77
CA LEU A 111 41.30 31.85 3.18
C LEU A 111 42.54 31.08 3.64
N ASP A 112 43.57 31.77 4.12
CA ASP A 112 44.83 31.22 4.62
C ASP A 112 45.61 30.39 3.57
N GLN A 113 45.90 30.98 2.40
CA GLN A 113 46.82 30.37 1.42
C GLN A 113 48.31 30.53 1.75
N SER A 114 48.67 31.38 2.71
CA SER A 114 50.06 31.71 3.05
C SER A 114 50.61 30.95 4.27
N GLY A 115 49.82 30.07 4.90
CA GLY A 115 50.27 29.18 5.98
C GLY A 115 50.25 29.81 7.38
N GLY A 116 49.48 30.88 7.56
CA GLY A 116 49.25 31.54 8.84
C GLY A 116 47.80 31.33 9.27
N SER A 117 47.57 30.52 10.31
CA SER A 117 46.29 29.99 10.82
C SER A 117 45.21 31.01 11.28
N GLY A 118 45.09 32.16 10.63
CA GLY A 118 44.37 33.34 11.09
C GLY A 118 43.01 33.61 10.43
N GLU A 119 42.83 33.27 9.15
CA GLU A 119 41.63 33.69 8.43
C GLU A 119 40.51 32.65 8.53
N GLU A 120 39.35 33.08 9.02
CA GLU A 120 38.19 32.23 9.16
C GLU A 120 36.88 33.01 9.03
N LEU A 121 35.82 32.31 8.64
CA LEU A 121 34.45 32.73 8.88
C LEU A 121 33.84 31.86 9.97
N ASN A 122 33.40 32.47 11.07
CA ASN A 122 32.67 31.78 12.13
C ASN A 122 31.16 31.96 11.94
N VAL A 123 30.42 30.89 12.16
CA VAL A 123 28.97 30.93 12.35
C VAL A 123 28.67 30.88 13.85
N GLN A 124 27.82 31.79 14.30
CA GLN A 124 27.45 31.94 15.70
C GLN A 124 25.93 31.97 15.86
N VAL A 125 25.46 31.53 17.02
CA VAL A 125 24.04 31.55 17.41
C VAL A 125 23.86 32.18 18.78
N SER A 126 22.69 32.77 19.02
CA SER A 126 22.31 33.42 20.28
C SER A 126 20.81 33.29 20.52
N SER A 127 20.40 33.11 21.77
CA SER A 127 18.99 33.20 22.22
C SER A 127 18.53 34.64 22.47
N ALA A 128 19.38 35.62 22.16
CA ALA A 128 19.15 37.04 22.36
C ALA A 128 19.57 37.84 21.11
N LEU A 129 18.88 38.97 20.85
CA LEU A 129 19.04 39.76 19.63
C LEU A 129 20.47 40.32 19.45
N ASN A 130 21.16 40.65 20.55
CA ASN A 130 22.48 41.30 20.54
C ASN A 130 23.57 40.52 21.29
N GLY A 131 23.34 39.23 21.57
CA GLY A 131 24.28 38.34 22.27
C GLY A 131 23.96 38.11 23.75
N PRO A 132 24.76 37.29 24.46
CA PRO A 132 26.05 36.73 24.02
C PRO A 132 25.91 35.72 22.87
N PHE A 133 26.85 35.75 21.93
CA PHE A 133 26.89 34.83 20.79
C PHE A 133 27.86 33.67 21.07
N VAL A 134 27.45 32.47 20.69
CA VAL A 134 28.26 31.24 20.80
C VAL A 134 28.69 30.81 19.40
N THR A 135 29.98 30.54 19.20
CA THR A 135 30.50 29.99 17.93
C THR A 135 30.12 28.52 17.82
N ILE A 136 29.43 28.17 16.74
CA ILE A 136 28.92 26.82 16.45
C ILE A 136 29.56 26.19 15.21
N GLY A 137 30.39 26.94 14.48
CA GLY A 137 31.13 26.45 13.33
C GLY A 137 32.17 27.46 12.86
N SER A 138 33.20 27.00 12.16
CA SER A 138 34.27 27.85 11.62
C SER A 138 34.82 27.27 10.32
N PHE A 139 34.97 28.12 9.31
CA PHE A 139 35.39 27.74 7.96
C PHE A 139 36.69 28.45 7.59
N LYS A 140 37.66 27.71 7.03
CA LYS A 140 39.02 28.17 6.68
C LYS A 140 39.47 27.53 5.37
N GLY A 141 40.62 27.92 4.82
CA GLY A 141 41.17 27.25 3.64
C GLY A 141 40.36 27.51 2.37
N THR A 142 40.59 26.66 1.37
CA THR A 142 39.74 26.54 0.17
C THR A 142 38.96 25.23 0.23
N GLN A 143 37.69 25.28 0.61
CA GLN A 143 36.83 24.11 0.81
C GLN A 143 35.35 24.46 0.59
N ASN A 144 34.49 23.45 0.47
CA ASN A 144 33.04 23.63 0.43
C ASN A 144 32.35 22.49 1.18
N GLY A 145 31.08 22.68 1.50
CA GLY A 145 30.27 21.65 2.14
C GLY A 145 28.90 22.12 2.56
N VAL A 146 28.28 21.32 3.43
CA VAL A 146 26.97 21.60 4.04
C VAL A 146 27.18 21.68 5.55
N PHE A 147 26.79 22.80 6.14
CA PHE A 147 26.67 22.93 7.59
C PHE A 147 25.29 22.42 8.01
N ASN A 148 25.23 21.62 9.06
CA ASN A 148 23.99 21.13 9.65
C ASN A 148 24.20 20.92 11.15
N LEU A 149 23.47 21.64 12.00
CA LEU A 149 23.60 21.54 13.44
C LEU A 149 22.26 21.76 14.15
N ASP A 150 21.99 20.91 15.14
CA ASP A 150 20.91 21.11 16.10
C ASP A 150 21.16 22.38 16.94
N ILE A 151 20.23 23.32 16.86
CA ILE A 151 20.24 24.59 17.60
C ILE A 151 19.06 24.69 18.58
N SER A 152 18.43 23.56 18.95
CA SER A 152 17.26 23.53 19.84
C SER A 152 17.53 24.20 21.19
N ALA A 153 18.77 24.14 21.70
CA ALA A 153 19.19 24.83 22.92
C ALA A 153 19.12 26.38 22.83
N TYR A 154 18.95 26.93 21.62
CA TYR A 154 18.88 28.37 21.36
C TYR A 154 17.48 28.86 21.01
N ILE A 155 16.46 27.99 21.06
CA ILE A 155 15.05 28.35 20.88
C ILE A 155 14.68 29.49 21.83
N SER A 156 14.24 30.60 21.24
CA SER A 156 13.86 31.81 21.94
C SER A 156 13.07 32.74 21.03
N SER A 157 12.54 33.82 21.61
CA SER A 157 11.94 34.91 20.84
C SER A 157 12.93 35.70 19.99
N ASN A 158 14.24 35.46 20.15
CA ASN A 158 15.30 36.19 19.46
C ASN A 158 16.39 35.24 18.96
N THR A 159 16.02 34.06 18.47
CA THR A 159 16.99 33.09 17.95
C THR A 159 17.70 33.70 16.75
N THR A 160 18.99 33.99 16.91
CA THR A 160 19.75 34.82 15.96
C THR A 160 20.98 34.09 15.47
N VAL A 161 21.11 33.96 14.16
CA VAL A 161 22.31 33.44 13.49
C VAL A 161 23.16 34.60 13.00
N ARG A 162 24.47 34.54 13.23
CA ARG A 162 25.45 35.56 12.83
C ARG A 162 26.66 34.94 12.16
N PHE A 163 27.10 35.54 11.07
CA PHE A 163 28.39 35.26 10.42
C PHE A 163 29.36 36.40 10.70
N ILE A 164 30.57 36.06 11.16
CA ILE A 164 31.61 37.01 11.56
C ILE A 164 32.98 36.32 11.54
N ASN A 165 34.05 37.06 11.26
CA ASN A 165 35.41 36.60 11.55
C ASN A 165 35.77 37.01 12.98
N THR A 166 35.90 36.04 13.90
CA THR A 166 36.16 36.28 15.33
C THR A 166 37.63 36.20 15.71
N ASN A 167 38.54 36.07 14.73
CA ASN A 167 39.95 35.88 15.02
C ASN A 167 40.52 37.06 15.84
N THR A 168 41.42 36.75 16.76
CA THR A 168 42.05 37.75 17.66
C THR A 168 43.52 38.00 17.32
N LEU A 169 44.10 37.20 16.43
CA LEU A 169 45.46 37.34 15.95
C LEU A 169 45.59 38.54 15.01
N SER A 170 46.73 39.21 15.04
CA SER A 170 46.99 40.42 14.25
C SER A 170 46.96 40.22 12.73
N TRP A 171 47.01 38.95 12.28
CA TRP A 171 47.02 38.52 10.88
C TRP A 171 45.70 37.82 10.49
N GLY A 172 44.61 38.10 11.21
CA GLY A 172 43.32 37.45 10.96
C GLY A 172 42.40 38.22 10.01
N ASP A 173 42.83 39.35 9.43
CA ASP A 173 42.03 40.08 8.43
C ASP A 173 42.20 39.43 7.08
N TRP A 174 41.11 39.28 6.33
CA TRP A 174 41.15 38.69 5.00
C TRP A 174 41.75 39.66 3.98
N GLU A 175 42.31 39.09 2.93
CA GLU A 175 42.99 39.79 1.86
C GLU A 175 42.05 40.02 0.65
N PRO A 176 42.35 40.98 -0.24
CA PRO A 176 41.61 41.13 -1.48
C PRO A 176 41.69 39.84 -2.32
N ASN A 177 40.54 39.40 -2.85
CA ASN A 177 40.31 38.13 -3.57
C ASN A 177 40.14 36.86 -2.71
N GLU A 178 39.92 37.02 -1.41
CA GLU A 178 39.44 35.94 -0.54
C GLU A 178 37.93 36.03 -0.39
N TYR A 179 37.26 34.88 -0.48
CA TYR A 179 35.81 34.83 -0.49
C TYR A 179 35.25 33.74 0.42
N VAL A 180 34.07 34.02 0.98
CA VAL A 180 33.18 32.98 1.47
C VAL A 180 31.81 33.17 0.87
N PHE A 181 31.20 32.08 0.44
CA PHE A 181 29.83 32.03 -0.04
C PHE A 181 28.99 31.19 0.92
N ILE A 182 27.80 31.69 1.28
CA ILE A 182 26.75 30.98 1.99
C ILE A 182 25.52 30.92 1.09
N ASP A 183 24.87 29.77 1.05
CA ASP A 183 23.71 29.54 0.21
C ASP A 183 22.69 28.59 0.86
N ASN A 184 21.42 28.70 0.49
CA ASN A 184 20.30 27.88 1.01
C ASN A 184 20.26 27.83 2.54
N LEU A 185 20.28 29.00 3.19
CA LEU A 185 20.25 29.05 4.65
C LEU A 185 18.85 28.79 5.16
N GLU A 186 18.73 27.83 6.07
CA GLU A 186 17.47 27.34 6.58
C GLU A 186 17.57 27.07 8.10
N ILE A 187 16.58 27.53 8.86
CA ILE A 187 16.26 26.94 10.16
C ILE A 187 15.01 26.11 9.97
N SER A 188 15.15 24.80 10.10
CA SER A 188 14.04 23.85 10.12
C SER A 188 13.63 23.60 11.56
N TYR A 189 12.34 23.64 11.88
CA TYR A 189 11.86 23.45 13.25
C TYR A 189 10.58 22.62 13.29
N SER A 190 10.26 22.13 14.47
CA SER A 190 8.99 21.43 14.74
C SER A 190 8.29 22.14 15.89
N THR A 191 6.97 22.24 15.81
CA THR A 191 6.13 22.89 16.82
C THR A 191 5.30 21.84 17.55
N ASP A 192 4.97 22.06 18.81
CA ASP A 192 3.91 21.25 19.44
C ASP A 192 2.58 21.54 18.75
N ALA A 193 1.93 20.51 18.23
CA ALA A 193 0.62 20.64 17.62
C ALA A 193 -0.41 21.00 18.70
N THR A 194 -1.23 22.04 18.47
CA THR A 194 -2.46 22.21 19.25
C THR A 194 -3.37 21.02 18.99
N LEU A 195 -3.64 20.23 20.04
CA LEU A 195 -4.39 18.98 19.98
C LEU A 195 -5.84 19.22 19.53
N SER A 196 -6.22 18.61 18.40
CA SER A 196 -7.62 18.38 18.02
C SER A 196 -7.82 16.88 17.89
N PRO A 197 -8.94 16.30 18.39
CA PRO A 197 -9.22 14.88 18.20
C PRO A 197 -9.22 14.57 16.71
N CYS A 198 -8.47 13.55 16.28
CA CYS A 198 -8.58 13.06 14.92
C CYS A 198 -9.93 12.32 14.79
N ALA A 199 -10.56 12.41 13.62
CA ALA A 199 -11.69 11.53 13.32
C ALA A 199 -11.19 10.08 13.38
N ASN A 200 -11.92 9.22 14.10
CA ASN A 200 -11.67 7.77 14.12
C ASN A 200 -11.58 7.23 12.68
N GLY A 201 -10.86 6.13 12.50
CA GLY A 201 -10.99 5.31 11.29
C GLY A 201 -12.43 4.83 11.10
N SER A 202 -12.73 4.26 9.93
CA SER A 202 -14.05 3.67 9.65
C SER A 202 -14.39 2.56 10.66
N ASP A 203 -13.37 1.83 11.11
CA ASP A 203 -13.53 0.65 11.95
C ASP A 203 -12.76 0.78 13.27
N ASN A 204 -13.38 0.34 14.37
CA ASN A 204 -12.70 0.18 15.66
C ASN A 204 -12.01 -1.18 15.72
N ILE A 205 -10.68 -1.18 15.86
CA ILE A 205 -9.84 -2.38 15.90
C ILE A 205 -9.73 -2.92 17.32
N TRP A 206 -9.52 -2.04 18.30
CA TRP A 206 -9.39 -2.41 19.72
C TRP A 206 -9.77 -1.25 20.62
N THR A 207 -10.42 -1.51 21.76
CA THR A 207 -10.80 -0.48 22.73
C THR A 207 -10.55 -0.89 24.18
N GLU A 208 -10.22 0.08 25.01
CA GLU A 208 -10.11 -0.08 26.47
C GLU A 208 -10.65 1.16 27.18
N ASN A 209 -11.60 0.97 28.08
CA ASN A 209 -12.32 2.02 28.81
C ASN A 209 -12.25 1.83 30.32
N PHE A 210 -11.44 0.88 30.79
CA PHE A 210 -11.20 0.53 32.20
C PHE A 210 -12.46 0.19 33.02
N GLU A 211 -13.58 -0.11 32.36
CA GLU A 211 -14.85 -0.50 32.97
C GLU A 211 -15.11 -2.00 32.69
N GLY A 212 -14.44 -2.92 33.39
CA GLY A 212 -14.62 -4.37 33.17
C GLY A 212 -13.49 -5.28 33.66
N ILE A 213 -13.48 -6.54 33.19
CA ILE A 213 -12.39 -7.50 33.44
C ILE A 213 -11.22 -7.14 32.52
N ASN A 214 -9.99 -7.12 33.06
CA ASN A 214 -8.74 -6.80 32.32
C ASN A 214 -8.66 -7.58 30.98
N GLN A 215 -8.69 -6.85 29.86
CA GLN A 215 -8.66 -7.39 28.50
C GLN A 215 -7.24 -7.57 27.93
N GLY A 216 -6.27 -7.90 28.78
CA GLY A 216 -4.94 -8.34 28.33
C GLY A 216 -3.86 -7.27 28.36
N TRP A 217 -3.89 -6.32 29.29
CA TRP A 217 -2.80 -5.38 29.52
C TRP A 217 -2.06 -5.67 30.84
N SER A 218 -0.86 -5.09 30.98
CA SER A 218 -0.02 -5.21 32.18
C SER A 218 0.31 -3.84 32.78
N VAL A 219 0.50 -3.81 34.09
CA VAL A 219 0.95 -2.63 34.82
C VAL A 219 2.15 -2.98 35.68
N SER A 220 3.16 -2.12 35.69
CA SER A 220 4.29 -2.17 36.62
C SER A 220 4.50 -0.82 37.26
N ASN A 221 4.70 -0.77 38.58
CA ASN A 221 5.11 0.43 39.30
C ASN A 221 6.42 0.17 40.02
N ASN A 222 7.42 1.01 39.76
CA ASN A 222 8.76 0.89 40.35
C ASN A 222 9.08 2.00 41.36
N GLY A 223 8.07 2.69 41.88
CA GLY A 223 8.22 3.64 43.00
C GLY A 223 7.19 3.41 44.12
N GLN A 224 7.00 4.40 45.00
CA GLN A 224 6.30 4.20 46.28
C GLN A 224 4.77 4.39 46.21
N GLY A 225 4.27 5.09 45.19
CA GLY A 225 2.84 5.36 45.03
C GLY A 225 2.00 4.23 44.46
N THR A 226 0.85 4.61 43.90
CA THR A 226 -0.18 3.67 43.44
C THR A 226 -0.53 3.88 41.97
N ILE A 227 -0.88 2.79 41.30
CA ILE A 227 -1.50 2.80 39.98
C ILE A 227 -2.64 1.79 39.97
N GLY A 228 -3.82 2.19 39.50
CA GLY A 228 -4.98 1.32 39.48
C GLY A 228 -6.21 1.98 38.86
N VAL A 229 -7.20 1.14 38.55
CA VAL A 229 -8.48 1.61 38.01
C VAL A 229 -9.28 2.26 39.13
N ARG A 230 -9.62 3.54 38.98
CA ARG A 230 -10.39 4.32 39.94
C ARG A 230 -11.02 5.54 39.29
N ASN A 231 -11.99 6.13 39.99
CA ASN A 231 -12.67 7.34 39.52
C ASN A 231 -11.70 8.52 39.42
N TYR A 232 -11.85 9.32 38.37
CA TYR A 232 -11.14 10.58 38.17
C TYR A 232 -12.14 11.73 37.87
N PRO A 233 -11.81 12.99 38.20
CA PRO A 233 -12.67 14.13 37.93
C PRO A 233 -12.58 14.54 36.45
N GLN A 234 -13.66 14.31 35.70
CA GLN A 234 -13.89 14.93 34.39
C GLN A 234 -14.88 16.10 34.55
N ASN A 235 -14.92 17.05 33.60
CA ASN A 235 -15.90 18.16 33.51
C ASN A 235 -17.38 17.70 33.47
N GLY A 236 -17.89 17.06 34.55
CA GLY A 236 -19.31 16.77 34.77
C GLY A 236 -19.78 15.31 34.59
N SER A 237 -18.93 14.36 34.17
CA SER A 237 -19.29 12.93 34.05
C SER A 237 -18.22 12.06 34.71
N GLY A 238 -18.53 11.51 35.88
CA GLY A 238 -17.62 10.56 36.55
C GLY A 238 -17.50 9.27 35.76
N GLY A 239 -16.26 8.81 35.55
CA GLY A 239 -15.90 7.51 34.99
C GLY A 239 -14.67 6.95 35.70
N SER A 240 -14.43 5.64 35.58
CA SER A 240 -13.21 4.98 36.08
C SER A 240 -12.16 4.97 34.98
N GLY A 241 -10.95 5.38 35.30
CA GLY A 241 -9.79 5.31 34.40
C GLY A 241 -8.61 4.67 35.10
N LEU A 242 -7.53 4.40 34.38
CA LEU A 242 -6.28 4.00 35.00
C LEU A 242 -5.57 5.23 35.55
N VAL A 243 -5.45 5.32 36.87
CA VAL A 243 -4.90 6.49 37.56
C VAL A 243 -3.60 6.11 38.26
N ALA A 244 -2.56 6.93 38.06
CA ALA A 244 -1.30 6.91 38.80
C ALA A 244 -1.25 8.06 39.81
N THR A 245 -0.76 7.81 41.02
CA THR A 245 -0.66 8.78 42.12
C THR A 245 0.62 8.55 42.89
N ASP A 246 1.37 9.62 43.15
CA ASP A 246 2.59 9.64 43.97
C ASP A 246 3.62 8.58 43.59
N VAL A 247 3.75 8.27 42.29
CA VAL A 247 4.51 7.09 41.89
C VAL A 247 6.01 7.23 42.14
N ASP A 248 6.53 8.45 42.40
CA ASP A 248 7.92 8.83 42.74
C ASP A 248 9.00 8.48 41.71
N ASN A 249 8.72 7.49 40.88
CA ASN A 249 9.58 6.94 39.86
C ASN A 249 8.84 6.90 38.52
N VAL A 250 8.41 5.71 38.07
CA VAL A 250 7.65 5.55 36.84
C VAL A 250 6.68 4.40 37.02
N ALA A 251 5.39 4.65 36.81
CA ALA A 251 4.40 3.62 36.56
C ALA A 251 4.26 3.41 35.05
N ILE A 252 4.13 2.15 34.62
CA ILE A 252 4.06 1.76 33.22
C ILE A 252 2.82 0.90 33.02
N TRP A 253 1.96 1.31 32.09
CA TRP A 253 0.91 0.48 31.52
C TRP A 253 1.35 0.02 30.12
N THR A 254 1.04 -1.23 29.74
CA THR A 254 1.34 -1.76 28.40
C THR A 254 0.21 -2.66 27.94
N SER A 255 -0.32 -2.43 26.73
CA SER A 255 -1.33 -3.29 26.11
C SER A 255 -0.76 -4.66 25.73
N ASN A 256 -1.64 -5.62 25.44
CA ASN A 256 -1.30 -6.75 24.60
C ASN A 256 -0.93 -6.29 23.18
N THR A 257 -0.40 -7.22 22.40
CA THR A 257 -0.30 -7.08 20.95
C THR A 257 -1.70 -6.97 20.35
N ILE A 258 -1.96 -5.83 19.71
CA ILE A 258 -3.15 -5.53 18.92
C ILE A 258 -2.84 -5.93 17.48
N ASN A 259 -3.66 -6.79 16.88
CA ASN A 259 -3.52 -7.15 15.47
C ASN A 259 -4.05 -6.00 14.60
N ILE A 260 -3.23 -5.50 13.68
CA ILE A 260 -3.60 -4.45 12.72
C ILE A 260 -3.30 -4.84 11.27
N SER A 261 -2.99 -6.13 10.99
CA SER A 261 -2.57 -6.61 9.66
C SER A 261 -3.55 -6.31 8.55
N ASP A 262 -4.83 -6.27 8.89
CA ASP A 262 -5.90 -6.11 7.91
C ASP A 262 -6.34 -4.64 7.80
N TYR A 263 -5.58 -3.70 8.37
CA TYR A 263 -5.94 -2.28 8.43
C TYR A 263 -4.80 -1.37 7.98
N LYS A 264 -5.18 -0.26 7.34
CA LYS A 264 -4.33 0.88 7.00
C LYS A 264 -4.88 2.13 7.68
N ASP A 265 -4.13 3.23 7.66
CA ASP A 265 -4.58 4.49 8.27
C ASP A 265 -4.94 4.34 9.76
N VAL A 266 -4.24 3.45 10.47
CA VAL A 266 -4.56 3.14 11.86
C VAL A 266 -4.27 4.34 12.75
N LYS A 267 -5.20 4.68 13.64
CA LYS A 267 -5.14 5.81 14.57
C LYS A 267 -5.39 5.31 15.98
N VAL A 268 -4.77 5.98 16.96
CA VAL A 268 -4.98 5.72 18.38
C VAL A 268 -5.53 6.98 19.02
N ASN A 269 -6.71 6.91 19.62
CA ASN A 269 -7.32 7.97 20.39
C ASN A 269 -7.38 7.59 21.88
N MET A 270 -7.13 8.52 22.79
CA MET A 270 -7.12 8.27 24.24
C MET A 270 -7.48 9.54 25.02
N ASP A 271 -8.24 9.41 26.10
CA ASP A 271 -8.42 10.48 27.08
C ASP A 271 -7.22 10.48 28.03
N ILE A 272 -6.54 11.62 28.14
CA ILE A 272 -5.36 11.79 28.99
C ILE A 272 -5.54 13.08 29.79
N GLY A 273 -5.17 13.06 31.06
CA GLY A 273 -5.17 14.28 31.86
C GLY A 273 -4.52 14.11 33.22
N SER A 274 -4.50 15.22 33.95
CA SER A 274 -4.09 15.26 35.33
C SER A 274 -5.04 16.08 36.18
N TRP A 275 -4.98 15.87 37.49
CA TRP A 275 -5.57 16.77 38.47
C TRP A 275 -4.79 16.72 39.78
N PHE A 276 -5.03 17.71 40.63
CA PHE A 276 -4.52 17.74 41.99
C PHE A 276 -5.64 17.93 43.03
N ASP A 277 -5.41 17.45 44.25
CA ASP A 277 -6.35 17.60 45.36
C ASP A 277 -6.46 19.06 45.85
N SER A 278 -7.59 19.41 46.46
CA SER A 278 -7.87 20.80 46.87
C SER A 278 -6.84 21.32 47.87
N GLY A 279 -6.07 22.34 47.46
CA GLY A 279 -5.00 22.94 48.26
C GLY A 279 -3.59 22.44 47.91
N GLY A 280 -3.48 21.56 46.90
CA GLY A 280 -2.22 21.13 46.30
C GLY A 280 -1.57 22.17 45.39
N ASN A 281 -0.32 21.93 45.01
CA ASN A 281 0.41 22.72 44.02
C ASN A 281 0.11 22.23 42.59
N SER A 282 0.46 23.02 41.57
CA SER A 282 0.53 22.53 40.18
C SER A 282 1.59 21.45 40.06
N LEU A 283 1.45 20.54 39.09
CA LEU A 283 2.46 19.52 38.80
C LEU A 283 3.84 20.16 38.61
N GLU A 284 4.92 19.54 39.11
CA GLU A 284 6.25 20.12 38.95
C GLU A 284 6.93 19.73 37.64
N THR A 285 7.99 20.45 37.28
CA THR A 285 8.75 20.28 36.02
C THR A 285 9.30 18.87 35.73
N ASN A 286 9.22 17.92 36.67
CA ASN A 286 9.67 16.53 36.51
C ASN A 286 8.54 15.51 36.36
N ASP A 287 7.29 15.92 36.53
CA ASP A 287 6.13 15.05 36.37
C ASP A 287 5.79 14.94 34.89
N TYR A 288 5.43 13.73 34.47
CA TYR A 288 5.03 13.51 33.10
C TYR A 288 4.09 12.34 32.90
N ILE A 289 3.35 12.39 31.80
CA ILE A 289 2.71 11.23 31.19
C ILE A 289 3.19 11.08 29.75
N GLU A 290 3.62 9.87 29.38
CA GLU A 290 4.27 9.54 28.13
C GLU A 290 3.64 8.33 27.45
N VAL A 291 3.11 8.53 26.25
CA VAL A 291 2.54 7.49 25.39
C VAL A 291 3.55 7.08 24.31
N LEU A 292 3.78 5.77 24.22
CA LEU A 292 4.67 5.12 23.28
C LEU A 292 3.93 4.01 22.54
N TYR A 293 4.42 3.67 21.35
CA TYR A 293 3.98 2.52 20.59
C TYR A 293 5.15 1.68 20.09
N SER A 294 4.89 0.42 19.78
CA SER A 294 5.78 -0.49 19.05
C SER A 294 4.98 -1.10 17.90
N LEU A 295 5.51 -1.01 16.68
CA LEU A 295 4.96 -1.69 15.51
C LEU A 295 5.81 -2.92 15.19
N ASP A 296 5.15 -4.05 14.92
CA ASP A 296 5.81 -5.26 14.40
C ASP A 296 7.00 -5.76 15.23
N GLY A 297 6.91 -5.57 16.55
CA GLY A 297 7.97 -5.94 17.49
C GLY A 297 9.21 -5.04 17.43
N ALA A 298 9.16 -3.90 16.72
CA ALA A 298 10.20 -2.89 16.75
C ALA A 298 10.34 -2.25 18.15
N GLY A 299 11.42 -1.52 18.38
CA GLY A 299 11.61 -0.76 19.62
C GLY A 299 10.46 0.23 19.86
N PHE A 300 10.15 0.51 21.13
CA PHE A 300 9.13 1.51 21.47
C PHE A 300 9.57 2.89 21.02
N VAL A 301 8.72 3.51 20.21
CA VAL A 301 8.85 4.87 19.71
C VAL A 301 7.73 5.73 20.31
N ARG A 302 8.03 7.01 20.49
CA ARG A 302 7.05 7.97 21.03
C ARG A 302 6.02 8.33 19.97
N PHE A 303 4.79 8.62 20.41
CA PHE A 303 3.76 9.21 19.56
C PHE A 303 4.32 10.52 18.95
N GLN A 304 4.35 10.65 17.61
CA GLN A 304 5.04 11.75 16.88
C GLN A 304 4.36 13.13 17.01
N SER A 305 3.28 13.23 17.78
CA SER A 305 2.58 14.49 18.09
C SER A 305 2.75 14.96 19.54
N ASN A 306 3.76 14.42 20.24
CA ASN A 306 4.13 14.67 21.65
C ASN A 306 3.14 14.08 22.68
N PRO A 307 3.65 13.26 23.61
CA PRO A 307 3.20 13.37 24.98
C PRO A 307 4.41 13.21 25.90
N TYR A 308 5.24 14.23 26.01
CA TYR A 308 5.92 14.50 27.25
C TYR A 308 5.11 15.63 27.85
N PHE A 309 3.98 15.29 28.46
CA PHE A 309 3.20 16.28 29.18
C PHE A 309 3.94 16.60 30.47
N THR A 310 4.95 17.46 30.39
CA THR A 310 5.53 18.06 31.58
C THR A 310 4.53 19.05 32.12
N ASP A 311 4.22 18.99 33.42
CA ASP A 311 3.28 19.90 34.10
C ASP A 311 1.78 19.55 33.88
N ASP A 312 0.88 20.41 34.38
CA ASP A 312 -0.58 20.27 34.38
C ASP A 312 -1.16 19.87 33.01
N VAL A 313 -1.60 18.61 32.91
CA VAL A 313 -2.26 18.06 31.73
C VAL A 313 -3.73 18.37 31.80
N ILE A 314 -4.15 19.45 31.13
CA ILE A 314 -5.57 19.69 30.86
C ILE A 314 -6.16 18.41 30.24
N PRO A 315 -7.35 17.94 30.67
CA PRO A 315 -8.01 16.81 30.03
C PRO A 315 -8.09 17.00 28.51
N VAL A 316 -7.36 16.19 27.75
CA VAL A 316 -7.33 16.25 26.28
C VAL A 316 -7.50 14.85 25.68
N LYS A 317 -8.22 14.80 24.54
CA LYS A 317 -8.22 13.66 23.63
C LYS A 317 -6.94 13.68 22.81
N SER A 318 -6.02 12.76 23.10
CA SER A 318 -4.78 12.59 22.35
C SER A 318 -5.02 11.73 21.10
N CYS A 319 -4.37 12.07 20.00
CA CYS A 319 -4.29 11.25 18.80
C CYS A 319 -2.83 11.11 18.33
N ALA A 320 -2.41 9.88 18.00
CA ALA A 320 -1.29 9.69 17.06
C ALA A 320 -1.76 9.15 15.73
N GLY A 321 -1.01 9.61 14.72
CA GLY A 321 -1.24 9.40 13.31
C GLY A 321 -1.16 7.95 12.82
N VAL A 322 -1.26 7.87 11.50
CA VAL A 322 -1.40 6.68 10.67
C VAL A 322 -0.30 5.64 10.93
N PHE A 323 -0.66 4.51 11.53
CA PHE A 323 0.18 3.32 11.58
C PHE A 323 -0.20 2.37 10.44
N ASN A 324 0.81 1.85 9.74
CA ASN A 324 0.65 0.77 8.79
C ASN A 324 1.67 -0.32 9.17
N GLY A 325 1.20 -1.52 9.44
CA GLY A 325 1.99 -2.65 9.98
C GLY A 325 1.09 -3.84 10.27
N SER A 326 1.62 -4.90 10.85
CA SER A 326 0.85 -6.11 11.18
C SER A 326 0.42 -6.16 12.65
N SER A 327 1.14 -5.50 13.54
CA SER A 327 0.88 -5.53 14.98
C SER A 327 1.26 -4.23 15.67
N LEU A 328 0.51 -3.87 16.71
CA LEU A 328 0.68 -2.66 17.51
C LEU A 328 0.71 -3.01 19.01
N VAL A 329 1.64 -2.42 19.76
CA VAL A 329 1.64 -2.45 21.22
C VAL A 329 1.68 -1.02 21.74
N LEU A 330 0.76 -0.64 22.61
CA LEU A 330 0.72 0.65 23.28
C LEU A 330 1.39 0.56 24.65
N ARG A 331 2.10 1.63 25.04
CA ARG A 331 2.69 1.78 26.37
C ARG A 331 2.49 3.19 26.88
N VAL A 332 2.06 3.31 28.14
CA VAL A 332 1.96 4.61 28.81
C VAL A 332 2.88 4.59 30.03
N ARG A 333 3.74 5.60 30.18
CA ARG A 333 4.61 5.83 31.33
C ARG A 333 4.11 7.06 32.07
N MET A 334 3.93 6.97 33.38
CA MET A 334 3.47 8.06 34.22
C MET A 334 4.46 8.28 35.35
N ARG A 335 4.76 9.53 35.65
CA ARG A 335 5.56 9.97 36.80
C ARG A 335 4.86 11.18 37.42
N ASN A 336 4.62 11.08 38.73
CA ASN A 336 4.22 12.17 39.62
C ASN A 336 4.91 11.95 40.97
N THR A 337 5.09 13.01 41.76
CA THR A 337 5.99 12.98 42.93
C THR A 337 5.35 13.41 44.26
N TYR A 338 4.06 13.75 44.25
CA TYR A 338 3.32 14.02 45.47
C TYR A 338 1.98 13.28 45.56
N THR A 339 1.50 13.14 46.80
CA THR A 339 0.26 12.42 47.16
C THR A 339 -1.01 13.05 46.64
N ASP A 340 -0.97 14.36 46.39
CA ASP A 340 -2.05 15.17 45.86
C ASP A 340 -2.04 15.26 44.34
N GLU A 341 -1.15 14.55 43.65
CA GLU A 341 -1.01 14.60 42.19
C GLU A 341 -1.49 13.32 41.52
N HIS A 342 -2.23 13.49 40.42
CA HIS A 342 -2.83 12.35 39.74
C HIS A 342 -2.73 12.47 38.22
N HIS A 343 -2.25 11.41 37.57
CA HIS A 343 -2.31 11.24 36.11
C HIS A 343 -3.31 10.15 35.78
N TYR A 344 -4.05 10.31 34.69
CA TYR A 344 -4.98 9.29 34.22
C TYR A 344 -4.92 9.07 32.71
N ILE A 345 -5.29 7.85 32.31
CA ILE A 345 -5.70 7.51 30.95
C ILE A 345 -7.06 6.82 30.97
N ASP A 346 -7.84 7.07 29.93
CA ASP A 346 -9.15 6.44 29.72
C ASP A 346 -9.53 6.40 28.23
N ASN A 347 -10.58 5.66 27.89
CA ASN A 347 -11.23 5.62 26.57
C ASN A 347 -10.25 5.47 25.40
N ILE A 348 -9.36 4.48 25.49
CA ILE A 348 -8.42 4.14 24.44
C ILE A 348 -9.18 3.48 23.29
N VAL A 349 -9.02 4.01 22.09
CA VAL A 349 -9.59 3.47 20.85
C VAL A 349 -8.49 3.39 19.80
N VAL A 350 -8.19 2.18 19.35
CA VAL A 350 -7.43 1.93 18.12
C VAL A 350 -8.44 1.73 17.00
N SER A 351 -8.34 2.53 15.95
CA SER A 351 -9.23 2.48 14.78
C SER A 351 -8.42 2.51 13.50
N GLY A 352 -8.98 2.07 12.38
CA GLY A 352 -8.31 2.12 11.08
C GLY A 352 -9.29 1.96 9.93
N THR A 353 -8.76 1.91 8.72
CA THR A 353 -9.50 1.59 7.51
C THR A 353 -9.14 0.16 7.11
N SER A 354 -10.13 -0.72 6.96
CA SER A 354 -9.85 -2.08 6.46
C SER A 354 -9.09 -2.03 5.13
N THR A 355 -8.03 -2.82 5.03
CA THR A 355 -7.31 -3.14 3.78
C THR A 355 -7.92 -4.34 3.08
N SER A 356 -8.70 -5.14 3.81
CA SER A 356 -9.59 -6.13 3.23
C SER A 356 -10.86 -5.42 2.79
N SER A 357 -10.95 -4.95 1.53
CA SER A 357 -12.27 -4.91 0.93
C SER A 357 -12.68 -6.37 0.76
N ALA A 358 -13.74 -6.77 1.45
CA ALA A 358 -14.36 -8.03 1.10
C ALA A 358 -14.70 -7.94 -0.39
N PRO A 359 -14.48 -9.00 -1.19
CA PRO A 359 -14.72 -8.93 -2.62
C PRO A 359 -16.15 -8.48 -2.92
N PRO A 360 -16.37 -7.81 -4.06
CA PRO A 360 -17.72 -7.49 -4.51
C PRO A 360 -18.55 -8.77 -4.69
N VAL A 361 -19.84 -8.65 -4.41
CA VAL A 361 -20.83 -9.71 -4.51
C VAL A 361 -21.64 -9.51 -5.77
N ILE A 362 -21.78 -10.57 -6.56
CA ILE A 362 -22.65 -10.63 -7.74
C ILE A 362 -23.74 -11.69 -7.55
N THR A 363 -24.96 -11.33 -7.93
CA THR A 363 -26.08 -12.28 -8.05
C THR A 363 -26.74 -12.08 -9.41
N ALA A 364 -27.08 -13.18 -10.08
CA ALA A 364 -27.79 -13.16 -11.35
C ALA A 364 -28.85 -14.26 -11.39
N SER A 365 -29.89 -14.05 -12.18
CA SER A 365 -30.91 -15.06 -12.47
C SER A 365 -31.18 -15.16 -13.97
N GLY A 366 -31.47 -16.36 -14.44
CA GLY A 366 -31.90 -16.62 -15.81
C GLY A 366 -32.01 -18.12 -16.08
N ASP A 367 -33.20 -18.55 -16.49
CA ASP A 367 -33.48 -19.90 -16.99
C ASP A 367 -34.48 -19.79 -18.15
N GLN A 368 -33.95 -19.51 -19.33
CA GLN A 368 -34.76 -19.09 -20.47
C GLN A 368 -34.70 -20.12 -21.61
N SER A 369 -35.69 -20.10 -22.50
CA SER A 369 -35.69 -20.94 -23.71
C SER A 369 -35.36 -20.10 -24.93
N PHE A 370 -34.46 -20.61 -25.78
CA PHE A 370 -34.13 -20.04 -27.08
C PHE A 370 -34.62 -20.98 -28.17
N CYS A 371 -35.57 -20.54 -29.01
CA CYS A 371 -36.11 -21.37 -30.08
C CYS A 371 -35.33 -21.19 -31.38
N THR A 372 -35.18 -22.26 -32.16
CA THR A 372 -34.52 -22.22 -33.48
C THR A 372 -35.17 -21.20 -34.41
N GLY A 373 -34.56 -20.02 -34.60
CA GLY A 373 -35.11 -18.94 -35.43
C GLY A 373 -35.37 -17.63 -34.68
N ASP A 374 -35.28 -17.65 -33.34
CA ASP A 374 -35.15 -16.43 -32.57
C ASP A 374 -33.85 -15.72 -32.95
N PRO A 375 -33.85 -14.38 -33.14
CA PRO A 375 -32.64 -13.67 -33.57
C PRO A 375 -31.58 -13.64 -32.46
N GLN A 376 -32.00 -13.42 -31.22
CA GLN A 376 -31.15 -13.31 -30.03
C GLN A 376 -32.00 -13.26 -28.75
N ILE A 377 -31.40 -13.55 -27.60
CA ILE A 377 -32.01 -13.46 -26.27
C ILE A 377 -30.99 -12.94 -25.25
N SER A 378 -31.42 -12.22 -24.22
CA SER A 378 -30.53 -11.79 -23.11
C SER A 378 -29.99 -13.02 -22.37
N VAL A 379 -28.74 -12.95 -21.91
CA VAL A 379 -28.14 -14.02 -21.09
C VAL A 379 -28.58 -13.97 -19.62
N VAL A 380 -29.20 -12.88 -19.17
CA VAL A 380 -29.74 -12.71 -17.81
C VAL A 380 -31.17 -12.17 -17.83
N GLU A 381 -31.95 -12.51 -16.81
CA GLU A 381 -33.23 -11.88 -16.46
C GLU A 381 -33.08 -10.83 -15.36
N SER A 382 -32.14 -11.04 -14.43
CA SER A 382 -31.76 -10.06 -13.41
C SER A 382 -30.28 -10.18 -13.04
N ILE A 383 -29.71 -9.07 -12.58
CA ILE A 383 -28.31 -8.95 -12.16
C ILE A 383 -28.23 -7.89 -11.06
N SER A 384 -27.39 -8.13 -10.05
CA SER A 384 -27.05 -7.16 -9.00
C SER A 384 -25.60 -7.34 -8.59
N ILE A 385 -24.86 -6.24 -8.50
CA ILE A 385 -23.48 -6.16 -8.04
C ILE A 385 -23.44 -5.18 -6.85
N THR A 386 -22.90 -5.64 -5.72
CA THR A 386 -22.77 -4.85 -4.49
C THR A 386 -21.41 -5.08 -3.87
N ASP A 387 -20.78 -4.06 -3.30
CA ASP A 387 -19.56 -4.22 -2.52
C ASP A 387 -19.84 -3.91 -1.04
N PRO A 388 -19.37 -4.76 -0.10
CA PRO A 388 -19.40 -4.43 1.32
C PRO A 388 -18.66 -3.13 1.67
N ASP A 389 -17.61 -2.79 0.92
CA ASP A 389 -16.97 -1.47 0.95
C ASP A 389 -17.77 -0.49 0.08
N VAL A 390 -18.60 0.33 0.72
CA VAL A 390 -19.44 1.33 0.06
C VAL A 390 -18.68 2.43 -0.68
N THR A 391 -17.35 2.50 -0.52
CA THR A 391 -16.50 3.42 -1.26
C THR A 391 -15.97 2.84 -2.57
N ASP A 392 -15.99 1.51 -2.72
CA ASP A 392 -15.73 0.83 -3.98
C ASP A 392 -17.02 0.66 -4.78
N THR A 393 -17.07 1.27 -5.96
CA THR A 393 -18.29 1.32 -6.79
C THR A 393 -18.02 1.03 -8.27
N THR A 394 -16.80 0.63 -8.62
CA THR A 394 -16.34 0.52 -10.00
C THR A 394 -15.57 -0.77 -10.24
N LEU A 395 -15.64 -1.31 -11.46
CA LEU A 395 -14.75 -2.39 -11.91
C LEU A 395 -13.98 -1.93 -13.15
N GLU A 396 -12.81 -2.54 -13.35
CA GLU A 396 -11.99 -2.32 -14.54
C GLU A 396 -12.36 -3.29 -15.68
N GLU A 397 -12.79 -4.51 -15.33
CA GLU A 397 -13.12 -5.56 -16.29
C GLU A 397 -14.03 -6.60 -15.65
N MET A 398 -14.82 -7.29 -16.47
CA MET A 398 -15.49 -8.53 -16.10
C MET A 398 -15.70 -9.40 -17.34
N SER A 399 -16.17 -10.63 -17.17
CA SER A 399 -16.45 -11.50 -18.31
C SER A 399 -17.73 -12.33 -18.15
N ILE A 400 -18.28 -12.73 -19.30
CA ILE A 400 -19.37 -13.69 -19.40
C ILE A 400 -18.91 -14.80 -20.34
N GLN A 401 -18.94 -16.04 -19.87
CA GLN A 401 -18.48 -17.20 -20.63
C GLN A 401 -19.60 -18.22 -20.77
N ILE A 402 -19.72 -18.83 -21.95
CA ILE A 402 -20.53 -20.04 -22.13
C ILE A 402 -19.75 -21.22 -21.55
N SER A 403 -19.76 -21.34 -20.22
CA SER A 403 -19.00 -22.34 -19.45
C SER A 403 -19.49 -23.78 -19.59
N GLY A 404 -20.69 -23.99 -20.11
CA GLY A 404 -21.27 -25.32 -20.29
C GLY A 404 -22.08 -25.41 -21.58
N GLY A 405 -21.88 -26.49 -22.32
CA GLY A 405 -22.58 -26.75 -23.57
C GLY A 405 -22.17 -25.86 -24.74
N TYR A 406 -21.06 -25.12 -24.64
CA TYR A 406 -20.58 -24.24 -25.70
C TYR A 406 -20.31 -25.00 -27.00
N VAL A 407 -20.84 -24.49 -28.11
CA VAL A 407 -20.59 -25.02 -29.44
C VAL A 407 -19.86 -23.98 -30.28
N SER A 408 -18.55 -24.15 -30.40
CA SER A 408 -17.69 -23.25 -31.17
C SER A 408 -18.15 -23.16 -32.64
N GLY A 409 -18.23 -21.93 -33.16
CA GLY A 409 -18.72 -21.64 -34.51
C GLY A 409 -20.24 -21.57 -34.66
N GLU A 410 -21.01 -21.95 -33.63
CA GLU A 410 -22.46 -21.75 -33.57
C GLU A 410 -22.85 -20.66 -32.58
N ASP A 411 -22.36 -20.75 -31.34
CA ASP A 411 -22.81 -19.89 -30.26
C ASP A 411 -22.02 -18.57 -30.25
N VAL A 412 -22.74 -17.45 -30.12
CA VAL A 412 -22.16 -16.10 -30.14
C VAL A 412 -22.77 -15.24 -29.03
N LEU A 413 -21.90 -14.63 -28.22
CA LEU A 413 -22.28 -13.53 -27.33
C LEU A 413 -21.94 -12.19 -27.97
N SER A 414 -22.85 -11.22 -27.83
CA SER A 414 -22.64 -9.86 -28.31
C SER A 414 -23.24 -8.84 -27.35
N LEU A 415 -22.57 -7.70 -27.17
CA LEU A 415 -23.13 -6.57 -26.43
C LEU A 415 -24.01 -5.74 -27.35
N SER A 416 -25.29 -5.59 -26.99
CA SER A 416 -26.24 -4.77 -27.75
C SER A 416 -26.25 -3.31 -27.28
N GLY A 417 -26.46 -2.38 -28.22
CA GLY A 417 -26.49 -0.94 -27.93
C GLY A 417 -25.10 -0.33 -27.71
N SER A 418 -25.07 0.94 -27.28
CA SER A 418 -23.85 1.66 -26.94
C SER A 418 -23.80 1.86 -25.42
N GLN A 419 -22.75 1.35 -24.78
CA GLN A 419 -22.47 1.56 -23.35
C GLN A 419 -21.33 2.57 -23.23
N ALA A 420 -21.56 3.72 -22.58
CA ALA A 420 -20.67 4.89 -22.69
C ALA A 420 -19.24 4.63 -22.18
N ASN A 421 -19.09 3.80 -21.14
CA ASN A 421 -17.82 3.52 -20.47
C ASN A 421 -17.40 2.05 -20.55
N ILE A 422 -18.13 1.22 -21.32
CA ILE A 422 -17.87 -0.21 -21.42
C ILE A 422 -17.65 -0.58 -22.88
N SER A 423 -16.49 -1.17 -23.15
CA SER A 423 -16.18 -1.84 -24.42
C SER A 423 -16.33 -3.35 -24.27
N SER A 424 -16.53 -4.07 -25.38
CA SER A 424 -16.64 -5.53 -25.36
C SER A 424 -15.74 -6.20 -26.40
N SER A 425 -15.25 -7.39 -26.08
CA SER A 425 -14.48 -8.24 -26.98
C SER A 425 -14.96 -9.69 -26.87
N TRP A 426 -15.34 -10.29 -27.99
CA TRP A 426 -15.77 -11.70 -28.08
C TRP A 426 -14.60 -12.59 -28.54
N ASP A 427 -14.28 -13.59 -27.74
CA ASP A 427 -13.30 -14.63 -28.05
C ASP A 427 -14.03 -15.93 -28.41
N VAL A 428 -13.97 -16.29 -29.69
CA VAL A 428 -14.64 -17.47 -30.27
C VAL A 428 -14.03 -18.79 -29.80
N SER A 429 -12.75 -18.83 -29.44
CA SER A 429 -12.12 -20.06 -28.94
C SER A 429 -12.63 -20.41 -27.54
N SER A 430 -12.67 -19.42 -26.66
CA SER A 430 -13.06 -19.60 -25.26
C SER A 430 -14.56 -19.52 -25.00
N GLY A 431 -15.35 -19.06 -25.98
CA GLY A 431 -16.77 -18.78 -25.78
C GLY A 431 -17.01 -17.67 -24.75
N LYS A 432 -16.09 -16.69 -24.67
CA LYS A 432 -16.06 -15.64 -23.64
C LYS A 432 -16.21 -14.25 -24.25
N ILE A 433 -17.13 -13.45 -23.71
CA ILE A 433 -17.17 -12.00 -23.94
C ILE A 433 -16.57 -11.28 -22.73
N THR A 434 -15.54 -10.48 -22.97
CA THR A 434 -14.94 -9.60 -21.96
C THR A 434 -15.56 -8.22 -22.07
N LEU A 435 -15.97 -7.64 -20.95
CA LEU A 435 -16.46 -6.28 -20.83
C LEU A 435 -15.42 -5.44 -20.07
N THR A 436 -14.84 -4.45 -20.74
CA THR A 436 -13.75 -3.63 -20.18
C THR A 436 -14.22 -2.20 -19.90
N GLY A 437 -14.00 -1.74 -18.67
CA GLY A 437 -14.28 -0.41 -18.15
C GLY A 437 -13.08 0.56 -18.28
N PRO A 438 -12.84 1.45 -17.28
CA PRO A 438 -13.48 1.51 -15.96
C PRO A 438 -14.95 1.96 -16.03
N ALA A 439 -15.82 1.30 -15.29
CA ALA A 439 -17.25 1.66 -15.19
C ALA A 439 -17.83 1.32 -13.82
N THR A 440 -18.93 1.97 -13.46
CA THR A 440 -19.63 1.73 -12.20
C THR A 440 -20.37 0.38 -12.21
N PHE A 441 -20.68 -0.17 -11.03
CA PHE A 441 -21.48 -1.40 -10.92
C PHE A 441 -22.82 -1.31 -11.68
N ALA A 442 -23.53 -0.18 -11.57
CA ALA A 442 -24.78 0.05 -12.28
C ALA A 442 -24.61 0.06 -13.82
N GLU A 443 -23.47 0.55 -14.32
CA GLU A 443 -23.16 0.50 -15.75
C GLU A 443 -22.84 -0.93 -16.20
N PHE A 444 -22.13 -1.72 -15.40
CA PHE A 444 -21.91 -3.14 -15.68
C PHE A 444 -23.22 -3.95 -15.64
N GLU A 445 -24.09 -3.73 -14.65
CA GLU A 445 -25.42 -4.36 -14.57
C GLU A 445 -26.24 -4.09 -15.84
N ALA A 446 -26.23 -2.84 -16.33
CA ALA A 446 -26.90 -2.46 -17.57
C ALA A 446 -26.24 -3.13 -18.80
N ALA A 447 -24.92 -3.23 -18.84
CA ALA A 447 -24.19 -3.89 -19.93
C ALA A 447 -24.45 -5.40 -19.96
N ILE A 448 -24.39 -6.09 -18.81
CA ILE A 448 -24.68 -7.53 -18.69
C ILE A 448 -26.11 -7.83 -19.13
N SER A 449 -27.07 -7.00 -18.71
CA SER A 449 -28.47 -7.09 -19.14
C SER A 449 -28.67 -6.86 -20.65
N ALA A 450 -27.68 -6.27 -21.32
CA ALA A 450 -27.67 -6.02 -22.75
C ALA A 450 -26.79 -7.02 -23.53
N VAL A 451 -26.15 -7.98 -22.86
CA VAL A 451 -25.42 -9.07 -23.52
C VAL A 451 -26.42 -10.10 -24.03
N MET A 452 -26.33 -10.35 -25.33
CA MET A 452 -27.25 -11.18 -26.08
C MET A 452 -26.55 -12.46 -26.55
N TYR A 453 -27.18 -13.59 -26.27
CA TYR A 453 -26.89 -14.86 -26.91
C TYR A 453 -27.61 -14.93 -28.27
N SER A 454 -26.88 -15.39 -29.28
CA SER A 454 -27.40 -15.74 -30.59
C SER A 454 -26.71 -17.00 -31.10
N ASN A 455 -27.31 -17.65 -32.10
CA ASN A 455 -26.71 -18.81 -32.75
C ASN A 455 -26.59 -18.56 -34.26
N SER A 456 -25.39 -18.73 -34.81
CA SER A 456 -25.08 -18.51 -36.22
C SER A 456 -25.46 -19.69 -37.12
N ASN A 457 -25.81 -20.85 -36.57
CA ASN A 457 -26.24 -22.02 -37.33
C ASN A 457 -27.75 -21.99 -37.56
N ALA A 458 -28.19 -22.21 -38.80
CA ALA A 458 -29.61 -22.32 -39.15
C ALA A 458 -30.28 -23.58 -38.57
N SER A 459 -29.50 -24.55 -38.11
CA SER A 459 -29.94 -25.73 -37.37
C SER A 459 -29.06 -25.90 -36.13
N PRO A 460 -29.29 -25.09 -35.08
CA PRO A 460 -28.49 -25.10 -33.85
C PRO A 460 -28.42 -26.48 -33.19
N SER A 461 -27.28 -26.77 -32.57
CA SER A 461 -27.15 -27.90 -31.65
C SER A 461 -28.05 -27.68 -30.43
N LEU A 462 -29.03 -28.56 -30.23
CA LEU A 462 -29.98 -28.49 -29.12
C LEU A 462 -29.31 -28.80 -27.78
N GLY A 463 -29.83 -28.24 -26.69
CA GLY A 463 -29.34 -28.50 -25.33
C GLY A 463 -29.23 -27.24 -24.48
N GLU A 464 -28.74 -27.41 -23.25
CA GLU A 464 -28.50 -26.30 -22.35
C GLU A 464 -27.19 -25.57 -22.71
N ARG A 465 -27.17 -24.26 -22.45
CA ARG A 465 -26.02 -23.38 -22.44
C ARG A 465 -25.95 -22.74 -21.06
N THR A 466 -24.87 -22.97 -20.33
CA THR A 466 -24.64 -22.36 -19.02
C THR A 466 -23.70 -21.18 -19.18
N PHE A 467 -24.15 -20.01 -18.73
CA PHE A 467 -23.36 -18.79 -18.74
C PHE A 467 -22.82 -18.53 -17.34
N THR A 468 -21.52 -18.33 -17.20
CA THR A 468 -20.91 -17.86 -15.96
C THR A 468 -20.48 -16.42 -16.13
N ILE A 469 -20.81 -15.61 -15.13
CA ILE A 469 -20.56 -14.18 -15.08
C ILE A 469 -19.57 -13.98 -13.95
N THR A 470 -18.36 -13.53 -14.27
CA THR A 470 -17.28 -13.38 -13.31
C THR A 470 -16.81 -11.94 -13.28
N LEU A 471 -16.75 -11.35 -12.08
CA LEU A 471 -16.34 -9.96 -11.88
C LEU A 471 -14.85 -9.70 -12.15
N GLN A 472 -14.10 -10.73 -12.53
CA GLN A 472 -12.64 -10.75 -12.64
C GLN A 472 -12.17 -11.74 -13.73
N GLN A 473 -10.86 -11.97 -13.81
CA GLN A 473 -10.21 -12.63 -14.95
C GLN A 473 -10.31 -14.15 -14.99
N ALA A 474 -10.32 -14.82 -13.83
CA ALA A 474 -10.34 -16.29 -13.78
C ALA A 474 -11.69 -16.84 -14.26
N ASN A 475 -11.67 -17.91 -15.04
CA ASN A 475 -12.88 -18.54 -15.55
C ASN A 475 -13.55 -19.34 -14.44
N PHE A 476 -14.85 -19.22 -14.27
CA PHE A 476 -15.60 -19.92 -13.21
C PHE A 476 -16.41 -21.09 -13.77
N LEU A 477 -16.40 -22.22 -13.04
CA LEU A 477 -17.27 -23.37 -13.31
C LEU A 477 -18.27 -23.54 -12.16
N ALA A 478 -19.55 -23.32 -12.44
CA ALA A 478 -20.60 -23.36 -11.41
C ALA A 478 -20.80 -24.75 -10.79
N GLN A 479 -20.50 -25.81 -11.54
CA GLN A 479 -20.66 -27.20 -11.13
C GLN A 479 -19.74 -27.58 -9.96
N THR A 480 -18.50 -27.08 -9.97
CA THR A 480 -17.51 -27.31 -8.90
C THR A 480 -17.42 -26.13 -7.94
N GLY A 481 -17.80 -24.94 -8.38
CA GLY A 481 -17.57 -23.70 -7.64
C GLY A 481 -16.12 -23.23 -7.68
N HIS A 482 -15.31 -23.76 -8.60
CA HIS A 482 -13.88 -23.47 -8.71
C HIS A 482 -13.59 -22.47 -9.83
N PHE A 483 -12.43 -21.82 -9.74
CA PHE A 483 -11.91 -20.87 -10.71
C PHE A 483 -10.66 -21.40 -11.38
N TYR A 484 -10.49 -21.09 -12.67
CA TYR A 484 -9.41 -21.58 -13.51
C TYR A 484 -8.70 -20.45 -14.23
N GLU A 485 -7.37 -20.51 -14.25
CA GLU A 485 -6.50 -19.53 -14.90
C GLU A 485 -5.36 -20.26 -15.63
N PHE A 486 -5.07 -19.86 -16.88
CA PHE A 486 -3.81 -20.26 -17.52
C PHE A 486 -2.74 -19.23 -17.26
N VAL A 487 -1.62 -19.68 -16.72
CA VAL A 487 -0.43 -18.87 -16.48
C VAL A 487 0.61 -19.19 -17.56
N PRO A 488 0.91 -18.27 -18.48
CA PRO A 488 1.89 -18.50 -19.53
C PRO A 488 3.32 -18.52 -18.97
N ASP A 489 4.02 -19.63 -19.15
CA ASP A 489 5.45 -19.78 -18.86
C ASP A 489 6.03 -20.87 -19.77
N VAL A 490 6.67 -20.45 -20.86
CA VAL A 490 7.09 -21.35 -21.93
C VAL A 490 8.30 -22.18 -21.50
N GLY A 491 8.12 -23.50 -21.47
CA GLY A 491 9.16 -24.46 -21.10
C GLY A 491 9.33 -24.62 -19.59
N ILE A 492 8.41 -24.12 -18.76
CA ILE A 492 8.41 -24.38 -17.33
C ILE A 492 8.36 -25.89 -17.06
N ARG A 493 9.14 -26.37 -16.08
CA ARG A 493 9.10 -27.76 -15.62
C ARG A 493 7.85 -28.01 -14.80
N TRP A 494 7.36 -29.24 -14.79
CA TRP A 494 6.11 -29.57 -14.11
C TRP A 494 6.12 -29.28 -12.59
N ASP A 495 7.20 -29.61 -11.90
CA ASP A 495 7.37 -29.35 -10.46
C ASP A 495 7.55 -27.87 -10.14
N ASP A 496 8.23 -27.12 -11.01
CA ASP A 496 8.30 -25.65 -10.90
C ASP A 496 6.90 -25.02 -11.09
N ALA A 497 6.10 -25.54 -12.03
CA ALA A 497 4.71 -25.12 -12.23
C ALA A 497 3.81 -25.47 -11.04
N ARG A 498 4.00 -26.66 -10.43
CA ARG A 498 3.32 -27.07 -9.20
C ARG A 498 3.58 -26.08 -8.07
N ASP A 499 4.84 -25.79 -7.82
CA ASP A 499 5.25 -24.91 -6.74
C ASP A 499 4.81 -23.46 -7.02
N ALA A 500 4.86 -23.01 -8.28
CA ALA A 500 4.38 -21.70 -8.69
C ALA A 500 2.86 -21.57 -8.55
N ALA A 501 2.07 -22.59 -8.91
CA ALA A 501 0.62 -22.60 -8.71
C ALA A 501 0.26 -22.54 -7.21
N ALA A 502 0.99 -23.27 -6.36
CA ALA A 502 0.83 -23.26 -4.91
C ALA A 502 1.20 -21.92 -4.24
N LEU A 503 1.86 -21.01 -4.94
CA LEU A 503 2.14 -19.65 -4.43
C LEU A 503 1.10 -18.62 -4.86
N ARG A 504 0.13 -19.00 -5.70
CA ARG A 504 -0.92 -18.08 -6.16
C ARG A 504 -2.08 -18.07 -5.20
N SER A 505 -2.70 -16.90 -5.08
CA SER A 505 -3.92 -16.71 -4.32
C SER A 505 -4.94 -15.92 -5.15
N TYR A 506 -6.21 -16.28 -5.05
CA TYR A 506 -7.29 -15.57 -5.72
C TYR A 506 -8.38 -15.22 -4.70
N TYR A 507 -8.39 -13.96 -4.22
CA TYR A 507 -9.29 -13.52 -3.14
C TYR A 507 -9.25 -14.40 -1.88
N GLY A 508 -8.04 -14.85 -1.51
CA GLY A 508 -7.83 -15.74 -0.38
C GLY A 508 -8.02 -17.23 -0.69
N LEU A 509 -8.50 -17.60 -1.89
CA LEU A 509 -8.46 -18.99 -2.36
C LEU A 509 -7.03 -19.39 -2.69
N GLN A 510 -6.59 -20.54 -2.17
CA GLN A 510 -5.27 -21.09 -2.46
C GLN A 510 -5.25 -21.72 -3.85
N GLY A 511 -4.29 -21.31 -4.70
CA GLY A 511 -4.08 -21.91 -6.02
C GLY A 511 -3.33 -23.25 -5.95
N TYR A 512 -3.57 -24.11 -6.95
CA TYR A 512 -2.86 -25.37 -7.18
C TYR A 512 -2.93 -25.76 -8.67
N LEU A 513 -2.08 -26.68 -9.14
CA LEU A 513 -2.23 -27.18 -10.51
C LEU A 513 -3.57 -27.90 -10.66
N ALA A 514 -4.31 -27.57 -11.71
CA ALA A 514 -5.68 -28.02 -11.88
C ALA A 514 -5.84 -29.55 -11.87
N THR A 515 -6.92 -29.99 -11.26
CA THR A 515 -7.36 -31.39 -11.16
C THR A 515 -8.69 -31.52 -11.89
N LEU A 516 -8.70 -32.25 -13.00
CA LEU A 516 -9.84 -32.25 -13.93
C LEU A 516 -10.63 -33.55 -13.80
N THR A 517 -11.76 -33.52 -13.12
CA THR A 517 -12.53 -34.71 -12.71
C THR A 517 -13.80 -34.96 -13.52
N SER A 518 -14.08 -34.10 -14.49
CA SER A 518 -15.29 -34.14 -15.33
C SER A 518 -15.02 -33.59 -16.73
N GLN A 519 -15.95 -33.88 -17.65
CA GLN A 519 -15.89 -33.37 -19.02
C GLN A 519 -15.98 -31.84 -19.03
N GLU A 520 -16.85 -31.27 -18.20
CA GLU A 520 -17.07 -29.83 -18.10
C GLU A 520 -15.81 -29.09 -17.64
N GLU A 521 -15.04 -29.68 -16.71
CA GLU A 521 -13.75 -29.11 -16.30
C GLU A 521 -12.71 -29.15 -17.42
N SER A 522 -12.65 -30.23 -18.21
CA SER A 522 -11.71 -30.30 -19.35
C SER A 522 -12.14 -29.45 -20.53
N ASP A 523 -13.44 -29.27 -20.74
CA ASP A 523 -13.93 -28.31 -21.72
C ASP A 523 -13.50 -26.91 -21.31
N LEU A 524 -13.77 -26.50 -20.06
CA LEU A 524 -13.42 -25.16 -19.57
C LEU A 524 -11.91 -24.93 -19.50
N ALA A 525 -11.18 -25.80 -18.80
CA ALA A 525 -9.76 -25.64 -18.49
C ALA A 525 -8.83 -26.10 -19.61
N GLY A 526 -9.30 -27.02 -20.46
CA GLY A 526 -8.53 -27.58 -21.56
C GLY A 526 -8.79 -26.91 -22.92
N SER A 527 -10.05 -26.74 -23.31
CA SER A 527 -10.40 -26.18 -24.63
C SER A 527 -10.72 -24.69 -24.60
N GLN A 528 -11.35 -24.20 -23.52
CA GLN A 528 -11.82 -22.81 -23.45
C GLN A 528 -10.83 -21.86 -22.74
N ILE A 529 -9.78 -22.40 -22.12
CA ILE A 529 -8.65 -21.63 -21.60
C ILE A 529 -7.49 -21.83 -22.58
N ASN A 530 -7.29 -20.85 -23.46
CA ASN A 530 -6.30 -20.88 -24.54
C ASN A 530 -4.86 -21.08 -24.00
N GLY A 531 -4.41 -22.33 -23.82
CA GLY A 531 -3.07 -22.63 -23.34
C GLY A 531 -2.75 -24.13 -23.16
N ALA A 532 -1.75 -24.61 -23.91
CA ALA A 532 -1.21 -25.96 -23.72
C ALA A 532 -0.31 -26.00 -22.48
N GLY A 533 -0.85 -26.38 -21.32
CA GLY A 533 -0.17 -26.27 -20.03
C GLY A 533 -0.21 -27.52 -19.15
N TRP A 534 0.63 -27.52 -18.13
CA TRP A 534 0.64 -28.57 -17.10
C TRP A 534 -0.63 -28.57 -16.26
N ILE A 535 -1.03 -29.77 -15.85
CA ILE A 535 -2.09 -30.03 -14.86
C ILE A 535 -1.54 -30.90 -13.71
N GLY A 536 -2.31 -31.06 -12.65
CA GLY A 536 -1.92 -31.67 -11.38
C GLY A 536 -1.74 -33.18 -11.38
N ALA A 537 -1.57 -33.81 -12.54
CA ALA A 537 -1.55 -35.26 -12.69
C ALA A 537 -0.14 -35.81 -12.94
N SER A 538 0.20 -36.90 -12.24
CA SER A 538 1.49 -37.60 -12.36
C SER A 538 1.39 -39.06 -11.93
N ASP A 539 2.19 -39.93 -12.54
CA ASP A 539 2.43 -41.31 -12.09
C ASP A 539 3.87 -41.55 -11.57
N ALA A 540 4.67 -40.48 -11.41
CA ALA A 540 6.09 -40.57 -11.00
C ALA A 540 6.32 -41.30 -9.66
N ALA A 541 5.30 -41.39 -8.80
CA ALA A 541 5.36 -42.14 -7.55
C ALA A 541 5.27 -43.66 -7.76
N VAL A 542 4.46 -44.09 -8.72
CA VAL A 542 4.19 -45.50 -9.07
C VAL A 542 3.91 -45.57 -10.57
N GLU A 543 4.91 -46.00 -11.34
CA GLU A 543 4.84 -46.15 -12.79
C GLU A 543 3.54 -46.84 -13.26
N GLY A 544 2.82 -46.18 -14.17
CA GLY A 544 1.56 -46.66 -14.72
C GLY A 544 0.35 -46.48 -13.80
N GLU A 545 0.47 -45.77 -12.68
CA GLU A 545 -0.64 -45.44 -11.78
C GLU A 545 -0.76 -43.91 -11.63
N TRP A 546 -1.55 -43.30 -12.52
CA TRP A 546 -1.74 -41.87 -12.60
C TRP A 546 -2.65 -41.34 -11.50
N ARG A 547 -2.16 -40.32 -10.79
CA ARG A 547 -2.81 -39.70 -9.64
C ARG A 547 -2.89 -38.20 -9.79
N TRP A 548 -3.95 -37.61 -9.23
CA TRP A 548 -3.91 -36.21 -8.84
C TRP A 548 -2.94 -36.05 -7.68
N VAL A 549 -2.00 -35.12 -7.77
CA VAL A 549 -0.94 -34.90 -6.76
C VAL A 549 -0.96 -33.47 -6.20
N THR A 550 -1.96 -32.70 -6.58
CA THR A 550 -2.26 -31.34 -6.12
C THR A 550 -3.74 -31.23 -5.78
N GLY A 551 -4.12 -30.09 -5.19
CA GLY A 551 -5.52 -29.76 -4.92
C GLY A 551 -6.20 -30.66 -3.88
N PRO A 552 -7.52 -30.48 -3.72
CA PRO A 552 -8.37 -31.30 -2.84
C PRO A 552 -8.33 -32.81 -3.16
N GLU A 553 -8.08 -33.15 -4.42
CA GLU A 553 -8.08 -34.51 -4.96
C GLU A 553 -6.73 -35.22 -4.76
N SER A 554 -5.72 -34.54 -4.21
CA SER A 554 -4.37 -35.07 -4.02
C SER A 554 -4.36 -36.48 -3.39
N GLY A 555 -3.73 -37.41 -4.09
CA GLY A 555 -3.64 -38.83 -3.74
C GLY A 555 -4.64 -39.73 -4.48
N THR A 556 -5.61 -39.17 -5.21
CA THR A 556 -6.63 -39.93 -5.93
C THR A 556 -6.07 -40.52 -7.23
N VAL A 557 -6.16 -41.84 -7.40
CA VAL A 557 -5.84 -42.53 -8.66
C VAL A 557 -6.98 -42.32 -9.65
N PHE A 558 -6.69 -41.85 -10.86
CA PHE A 558 -7.70 -41.67 -11.90
C PHE A 558 -7.46 -42.53 -13.14
N TRP A 559 -6.25 -43.04 -13.36
CA TRP A 559 -5.94 -43.91 -14.50
C TRP A 559 -4.87 -44.97 -14.17
N ASN A 560 -4.99 -46.17 -14.74
CA ASN A 560 -4.03 -47.27 -14.59
C ASN A 560 -3.60 -47.83 -15.95
N GLY A 561 -2.30 -47.91 -16.20
CA GLY A 561 -1.68 -48.44 -17.41
C GLY A 561 -1.34 -47.36 -18.44
N THR A 562 -0.89 -47.80 -19.62
CA THR A 562 -0.63 -46.93 -20.78
C THR A 562 -1.92 -46.70 -21.58
N ALA A 563 -1.83 -46.36 -22.87
CA ALA A 563 -2.94 -46.08 -23.78
C ALA A 563 -4.07 -47.12 -23.80
N GLY A 564 -3.76 -48.39 -23.50
CA GLY A 564 -4.73 -49.48 -23.38
C GLY A 564 -5.24 -49.73 -21.96
N GLY A 565 -5.00 -48.78 -21.05
CA GLY A 565 -5.27 -48.86 -19.63
C GLY A 565 -6.75 -48.76 -19.27
N SER A 566 -7.00 -48.53 -17.98
CA SER A 566 -8.35 -48.43 -17.44
C SER A 566 -8.48 -47.28 -16.45
N SER A 567 -9.62 -46.60 -16.53
CA SER A 567 -9.97 -45.46 -15.69
C SER A 567 -10.82 -45.90 -14.50
N PRO A 568 -10.31 -45.90 -13.25
CA PRO A 568 -11.16 -46.06 -12.07
C PRO A 568 -12.09 -44.86 -11.83
N ASN A 569 -11.66 -43.67 -12.25
CA ASN A 569 -12.42 -42.42 -12.22
C ASN A 569 -12.45 -41.81 -13.63
N TRP A 570 -12.92 -40.58 -13.80
CA TRP A 570 -12.94 -39.92 -15.10
C TRP A 570 -11.52 -39.51 -15.55
N ALA A 571 -11.24 -39.60 -16.85
CA ALA A 571 -9.97 -39.22 -17.46
C ALA A 571 -10.19 -38.84 -18.94
N PHE A 572 -9.38 -37.92 -19.46
CA PHE A 572 -9.49 -37.42 -20.84
C PHE A 572 -8.16 -37.39 -21.58
N TRP A 573 -7.49 -38.53 -21.57
CA TRP A 573 -6.31 -38.77 -22.40
C TRP A 573 -6.63 -38.65 -23.89
N ASN A 574 -5.69 -38.11 -24.65
CA ASN A 574 -5.79 -38.05 -26.11
C ASN A 574 -5.74 -39.46 -26.72
N THR A 575 -6.05 -39.56 -28.01
CA THR A 575 -6.03 -40.84 -28.72
C THR A 575 -4.63 -41.45 -28.70
N GLY A 576 -4.48 -42.57 -27.99
CA GLY A 576 -3.21 -43.28 -27.87
C GLY A 576 -2.39 -42.90 -26.63
N GLU A 577 -2.93 -42.10 -25.71
CA GLU A 577 -2.26 -41.66 -24.48
C GLU A 577 -2.89 -42.31 -23.22
N PRO A 578 -2.13 -42.42 -22.10
CA PRO A 578 -0.71 -42.09 -21.96
C PRO A 578 0.18 -43.17 -22.58
N ASN A 579 1.17 -42.82 -23.38
CA ASN A 579 1.93 -43.78 -24.18
C ASN A 579 3.30 -44.18 -23.58
N GLN A 580 3.76 -43.46 -22.56
CA GLN A 580 5.06 -43.60 -21.89
C GLN A 580 6.24 -43.58 -22.88
N ALA A 581 6.26 -42.62 -23.83
CA ALA A 581 7.30 -42.52 -24.85
C ALA A 581 8.62 -41.99 -24.25
N GLY A 582 9.34 -42.89 -23.58
CA GLY A 582 10.55 -42.56 -22.84
C GLY A 582 10.29 -42.74 -21.35
N ASN A 583 10.33 -41.64 -20.60
CA ASN A 583 10.00 -41.59 -19.18
C ASN A 583 9.14 -40.35 -18.96
N GLU A 584 7.83 -40.52 -19.11
CA GLU A 584 6.85 -39.44 -19.27
C GLU A 584 5.83 -39.45 -18.14
N ASP A 585 6.23 -38.90 -17.00
CA ASP A 585 5.49 -39.14 -15.75
C ASP A 585 4.52 -38.00 -15.36
N TYR A 586 4.21 -37.08 -16.29
CA TYR A 586 3.48 -35.83 -16.01
C TYR A 586 2.47 -35.48 -17.09
N ALA A 587 1.25 -35.09 -16.69
CA ALA A 587 0.16 -34.83 -17.63
C ALA A 587 0.11 -33.36 -18.07
N HIS A 588 -0.09 -33.17 -19.37
CA HIS A 588 -0.13 -31.89 -20.06
C HIS A 588 -1.40 -31.80 -20.91
N ILE A 589 -2.10 -30.67 -20.89
CA ILE A 589 -3.17 -30.41 -21.85
C ILE A 589 -2.53 -30.15 -23.21
N THR A 590 -2.98 -30.93 -24.20
CA THR A 590 -2.44 -30.89 -25.56
C THR A 590 -2.64 -29.52 -26.21
N ASP A 591 -1.76 -29.19 -27.16
CA ASP A 591 -2.00 -28.05 -28.06
C ASP A 591 -3.31 -28.28 -28.83
N PRO A 592 -4.15 -27.24 -29.06
CA PRO A 592 -5.45 -27.38 -29.73
C PRO A 592 -5.39 -28.01 -31.13
N THR A 593 -4.20 -28.06 -31.74
CA THR A 593 -3.98 -28.71 -33.04
C THR A 593 -3.70 -30.22 -32.95
N VAL A 594 -3.63 -30.80 -31.75
CA VAL A 594 -3.21 -32.19 -31.50
C VAL A 594 -4.38 -33.04 -31.02
N GLY A 595 -4.96 -33.83 -31.94
CA GLY A 595 -5.96 -34.83 -31.59
C GLY A 595 -7.27 -34.22 -31.12
N ILE A 596 -7.73 -34.62 -29.93
CA ILE A 596 -8.98 -34.15 -29.32
C ILE A 596 -8.67 -32.88 -28.51
N ASP A 597 -9.36 -31.78 -28.81
CA ASP A 597 -9.14 -30.51 -28.09
C ASP A 597 -9.44 -30.65 -26.58
N GLY A 598 -8.62 -30.01 -25.75
CA GLY A 598 -8.66 -30.12 -24.29
C GLY A 598 -8.21 -31.47 -23.70
N SER A 599 -7.88 -32.47 -24.52
CA SER A 599 -7.39 -33.77 -24.04
C SER A 599 -5.91 -33.74 -23.63
N TRP A 600 -5.47 -34.78 -22.91
CA TRP A 600 -4.17 -34.80 -22.24
C TRP A 600 -3.14 -35.70 -22.94
N ASN A 601 -1.87 -35.36 -22.75
CA ASN A 601 -0.71 -36.13 -23.16
C ASN A 601 0.22 -36.29 -21.95
N ASP A 602 0.85 -37.43 -21.81
CA ASP A 602 1.93 -37.64 -20.86
C ASP A 602 3.25 -37.11 -21.42
N LEU A 603 4.05 -36.45 -20.60
CA LEU A 603 5.33 -35.88 -21.01
C LEU A 603 6.37 -36.07 -19.91
N SER A 604 7.65 -36.04 -20.30
CA SER A 604 8.74 -35.92 -19.33
C SER A 604 8.60 -34.64 -18.48
N ILE A 605 9.29 -34.55 -17.35
CA ILE A 605 9.19 -33.41 -16.41
C ILE A 605 9.44 -32.02 -17.04
N THR A 606 10.17 -31.97 -18.16
CA THR A 606 10.47 -30.75 -18.92
C THR A 606 9.56 -30.56 -20.15
N GLY A 607 8.82 -31.60 -20.55
CA GLY A 607 8.18 -31.66 -21.87
C GLY A 607 9.19 -31.56 -23.01
N ALA A 608 8.72 -31.18 -24.21
CA ALA A 608 9.59 -30.94 -25.36
C ALA A 608 10.21 -29.53 -25.35
N ASP A 609 11.40 -29.38 -25.91
CA ASP A 609 12.10 -28.09 -26.02
C ASP A 609 11.41 -27.07 -26.94
N SER A 610 10.55 -27.53 -27.86
CA SER A 610 9.81 -26.69 -28.82
C SER A 610 8.63 -27.43 -29.44
N GLY A 611 7.76 -26.70 -30.15
CA GLY A 611 6.62 -27.27 -30.88
C GLY A 611 5.36 -27.40 -30.03
N VAL A 612 4.50 -28.34 -30.43
CA VAL A 612 3.15 -28.58 -29.85
C VAL A 612 3.17 -29.35 -28.53
N TYR A 613 4.26 -30.08 -28.24
CA TYR A 613 4.48 -30.79 -26.97
C TYR A 613 5.37 -30.00 -26.00
N GLN A 614 5.67 -28.73 -26.31
CA GLN A 614 6.36 -27.85 -25.39
C GLN A 614 5.33 -27.23 -24.44
N PRO A 615 5.50 -27.33 -23.12
CA PRO A 615 4.66 -26.63 -22.16
C PRO A 615 4.67 -25.13 -22.44
N LYS A 616 3.50 -24.53 -22.63
CA LYS A 616 3.35 -23.07 -22.81
C LYS A 616 3.06 -22.35 -21.51
N GLY A 617 2.88 -23.10 -20.42
CA GLY A 617 2.48 -22.61 -19.13
C GLY A 617 1.84 -23.74 -18.30
N TYR A 618 0.92 -23.36 -17.43
CA TYR A 618 0.21 -24.28 -16.55
C TYR A 618 -1.18 -23.76 -16.20
N ILE A 619 -2.10 -24.68 -15.87
CA ILE A 619 -3.44 -24.33 -15.42
C ILE A 619 -3.48 -24.33 -13.91
N VAL A 620 -3.93 -23.22 -13.35
CA VAL A 620 -4.16 -23.04 -11.92
C VAL A 620 -5.64 -23.15 -11.65
N GLU A 621 -5.98 -23.92 -10.63
CA GLU A 621 -7.32 -24.04 -10.08
C GLU A 621 -7.35 -23.44 -8.68
N TYR A 622 -8.45 -22.78 -8.35
CA TYR A 622 -8.71 -22.16 -7.05
C TYR A 622 -10.08 -22.61 -6.53
N GLY A 623 -10.13 -23.06 -5.28
CA GLY A 623 -11.36 -23.54 -4.63
C GLY A 623 -11.21 -24.94 -4.05
N GLY A 624 -12.07 -25.28 -3.10
CA GLY A 624 -12.16 -26.63 -2.50
C GLY A 624 -11.07 -26.96 -1.46
N MET A 625 -10.08 -26.09 -1.25
CA MET A 625 -9.01 -26.32 -0.28
C MET A 625 -9.49 -26.05 1.15
N ALA A 626 -8.89 -26.76 2.11
CA ALA A 626 -9.21 -26.57 3.52
C ALA A 626 -8.84 -25.15 3.98
N GLY A 627 -9.83 -24.37 4.41
CA GLY A 627 -9.65 -22.98 4.85
C GLY A 627 -9.95 -21.93 3.78
N ASP A 628 -10.33 -22.35 2.56
CA ASP A 628 -10.75 -21.42 1.51
C ASP A 628 -11.97 -20.59 1.95
N PRO A 629 -11.97 -19.26 1.69
CA PRO A 629 -13.14 -18.41 1.95
C PRO A 629 -14.30 -18.73 1.00
N THR A 630 -15.54 -18.52 1.46
CA THR A 630 -16.70 -18.52 0.56
C THR A 630 -16.76 -17.19 -0.20
N LEU A 631 -16.68 -17.25 -1.53
CA LEU A 631 -16.76 -16.07 -2.40
C LEU A 631 -18.07 -16.06 -3.19
N GLN A 632 -18.59 -14.85 -3.45
CA GLN A 632 -19.73 -14.63 -4.36
C GLN A 632 -19.35 -13.65 -5.48
N ILE A 633 -18.17 -13.85 -6.06
CA ILE A 633 -17.61 -13.04 -7.17
C ILE A 633 -17.98 -13.59 -8.55
N SER A 634 -18.87 -14.57 -8.60
CA SER A 634 -19.42 -15.12 -9.84
C SER A 634 -20.86 -15.56 -9.67
N ALA A 635 -21.61 -15.53 -10.77
CA ALA A 635 -22.98 -16.01 -10.84
C ALA A 635 -23.18 -16.82 -12.13
N SER A 636 -24.22 -17.66 -12.17
CA SER A 636 -24.53 -18.48 -13.33
C SER A 636 -25.99 -18.35 -13.77
N THR A 637 -26.22 -18.34 -15.07
CA THR A 637 -27.55 -18.41 -15.70
C THR A 637 -27.56 -19.49 -16.77
N LYS A 638 -28.72 -19.82 -17.33
CA LYS A 638 -28.81 -20.79 -18.42
C LYS A 638 -29.87 -20.44 -19.46
N ILE A 639 -29.61 -20.92 -20.67
CA ILE A 639 -30.56 -20.94 -21.79
C ILE A 639 -30.67 -22.38 -22.30
N THR A 640 -31.89 -22.82 -22.60
CA THR A 640 -32.14 -24.09 -23.29
C THR A 640 -32.46 -23.85 -24.76
N VAL A 641 -31.59 -24.33 -25.66
CA VAL A 641 -31.77 -24.27 -27.11
C VAL A 641 -32.72 -25.38 -27.55
N ASN A 642 -33.88 -25.01 -28.08
CA ASN A 642 -34.97 -25.92 -28.46
C ASN A 642 -35.45 -25.67 -29.90
N THR A 643 -36.08 -26.67 -30.52
CA THR A 643 -36.78 -26.49 -31.79
C THR A 643 -38.03 -25.64 -31.62
N ILE A 644 -38.40 -24.84 -32.65
CA ILE A 644 -39.72 -24.19 -32.69
C ILE A 644 -40.80 -25.25 -32.48
N PRO A 645 -41.74 -25.06 -31.53
CA PRO A 645 -42.93 -25.89 -31.43
C PRO A 645 -43.72 -25.79 -32.73
N VAL A 646 -43.83 -26.88 -33.49
CA VAL A 646 -44.77 -26.94 -34.62
C VAL A 646 -46.19 -26.66 -34.09
N PRO A 647 -46.92 -25.67 -34.62
CA PRO A 647 -48.30 -25.46 -34.22
C PRO A 647 -49.08 -26.76 -34.46
N PHE A 648 -49.77 -27.28 -33.44
CA PHE A 648 -50.68 -28.40 -33.60
C PHE A 648 -51.69 -28.06 -34.71
N GLY A 649 -51.52 -28.68 -35.88
CA GLY A 649 -52.47 -28.59 -36.96
C GLY A 649 -53.79 -29.21 -36.48
N ILE A 650 -54.83 -28.40 -36.39
CA ILE A 650 -56.21 -28.89 -36.33
C ILE A 650 -56.45 -29.59 -37.68
N TYR A 651 -56.39 -30.92 -37.68
CA TYR A 651 -56.98 -31.71 -38.76
C TYR A 651 -58.49 -31.50 -38.66
N HIS A 652 -59.04 -30.68 -39.57
CA HIS A 652 -60.47 -30.73 -39.87
C HIS A 652 -60.68 -31.96 -40.76
N GLU A 653 -61.40 -32.96 -40.21
CA GLU A 653 -61.97 -34.10 -40.95
C GLU A 653 -62.95 -33.67 -42.03
#